data_AF-A0A8J3S0W3-F1
#
_entry.id   AF-A0A8J3S0W3-F1
#
_cell.length_a   1.000
_cell.length_b   1.000
_cell.length_c   1.000
_cell.angle_alpha   90.00
_cell.angle_beta   90.00
_cell.angle_gamma   90.00
#
_symmetry.space_group_name_H-M   'P 1'
#
loop_
_entity.id
_entity.type
_entity.pdbx_description
1 polymer ?
#
loop_
_entity_poly.entity_id
_entity_poly.type
_entity_poly.pdbx_seq_one_letter_code
_entity_poly.pdbx_strand_id
1 'polypeptide(L)'
;MAPVEWTRLGGPGEVIWAKAAGDVSAIAVGTSGGHLYLRRRTGTSWRWEYVGVPPTADEVLDAALLPDEGADGVTPVVVGGDVKVWLHRPGAAPTPWTGLAGPAPDPGLPFFAECGDIVASTARRGAVPKHTLVVSSPAGRPWMRQGVDPDGTWFRIAADDDWIAMELATALASVAPGAEPQQHVFAVVRDRQSGDLGLRVAVHEEGVWTWIDPGAPAPDGQHFAALTATGFRDAAGMLLACTVLLTGEGTVSMIIGSGREWQLVDLGRPPVPREIGALVVALKGPDPRPGDEPVVVVRVGHNIWTRSLRDDWTDLGTTPQDVAVVSPNAAFEIEAADGGRLIWMAGVSWAFGLWTLQSDAAGARWEDHGRPGPVASIVGAYTDPPLHDTLDRPVVVAALDERGELWNCVTWGNSTGLFVSSESWVYHGRPAPGVGCAKGVGAITLAGGDPQPAWVFVIGDDGRLWARTADAAGWTWVDHGAPAGRSVKSGVAPIAADPPGAPAVHVLADDGRLWMRSASGGGWSWTDRGAPPGQLIFAIAGAALLPTAQGRIPVAAVVTGDGHLWVSVPDGASFRWTDQGVPAAAEKIVAGIGIEVVTVPGGPPMLDIVVVGSPSGQVWSHRWPPGGTTGWTAHGRPADARIRAAVGTMPDPANPAGCLVVVVGNDHQVWATSSAGGAWSRWDPQFAATTVTGGKAALLLDVLPCALVLDGERLVHAVTPVLSP
;
A
#
# COMPACT_ATOMS: atom_id res chain seq x y z
N MET A 1 4.67 25.76 20.01
CA MET A 1 4.17 24.71 19.13
C MET A 1 4.08 23.45 19.96
N ALA A 2 2.93 22.80 20.02
CA ALA A 2 2.86 21.46 20.59
C ALA A 2 3.61 20.52 19.64
N PRO A 3 4.49 19.65 20.13
CA PRO A 3 5.08 18.61 19.29
C PRO A 3 3.95 17.73 18.75
N VAL A 4 4.02 17.40 17.46
CA VAL A 4 3.12 16.45 16.80
C VAL A 4 3.93 15.26 16.32
N GLU A 5 3.32 14.09 16.33
CA GLU A 5 3.84 12.89 15.72
C GLU A 5 3.27 12.77 14.30
N TRP A 6 4.13 12.49 13.33
CA TRP A 6 3.78 12.30 11.94
C TRP A 6 4.04 10.85 11.56
N THR A 7 3.01 10.03 11.64
CA THR A 7 3.09 8.58 11.44
C THR A 7 2.70 8.26 10.00
N ARG A 8 3.65 7.77 9.20
CA ARG A 8 3.40 7.35 7.81
C ARG A 8 2.71 5.99 7.82
N LEU A 9 1.48 5.93 7.28
CA LEU A 9 0.70 4.70 7.07
C LEU A 9 0.86 4.11 5.66
N GLY A 10 1.49 4.88 4.76
CA GLY A 10 1.81 4.47 3.41
C GLY A 10 0.60 4.37 2.47
N GLY A 11 0.63 3.43 1.55
CA GLY A 11 -0.45 3.15 0.59
C GLY A 11 -0.41 1.71 0.10
N PRO A 12 -1.53 1.14 -0.39
CA PRO A 12 -1.62 -0.27 -0.80
C PRO A 12 -0.79 -0.60 -2.05
N GLY A 13 -0.34 0.43 -2.77
CA GLY A 13 0.48 0.35 -3.96
C GLY A 13 1.99 0.43 -3.72
N GLU A 14 2.44 0.53 -2.46
CA GLU A 14 3.88 0.55 -2.16
C GLU A 14 4.54 -0.74 -2.60
N VAL A 15 5.63 -0.61 -3.36
CA VAL A 15 6.34 -1.74 -3.96
C VAL A 15 7.19 -2.42 -2.90
N ILE A 16 6.94 -3.71 -2.66
CA ILE A 16 7.67 -4.54 -1.69
C ILE A 16 8.75 -5.36 -2.39
N TRP A 17 8.45 -5.90 -3.56
CA TRP A 17 9.40 -6.64 -4.39
C TRP A 17 9.13 -6.40 -5.87
N ALA A 18 10.16 -6.62 -6.69
CA ALA A 18 10.07 -6.50 -8.15
C ALA A 18 10.91 -7.56 -8.85
N LYS A 19 10.36 -8.19 -9.89
CA LYS A 19 11.03 -9.20 -10.72
C LYS A 19 10.85 -8.83 -12.19
N ALA A 20 11.96 -8.59 -12.88
CA ALA A 20 11.94 -8.13 -14.27
C ALA A 20 12.12 -9.29 -15.26
N ALA A 21 11.51 -9.15 -16.44
CA ALA A 21 11.68 -10.09 -17.53
C ALA A 21 13.06 -9.93 -18.18
N GLY A 22 13.61 -11.03 -18.71
CA GLY A 22 14.92 -11.04 -19.36
C GLY A 22 15.03 -10.19 -20.63
N ASP A 23 13.90 -9.93 -21.29
CA ASP A 23 13.81 -9.02 -22.44
C ASP A 23 13.50 -7.56 -22.05
N VAL A 24 13.34 -7.29 -20.75
CA VAL A 24 13.02 -5.95 -20.21
C VAL A 24 11.70 -5.39 -20.76
N SER A 25 10.79 -6.28 -21.21
CA SER A 25 9.45 -5.90 -21.69
C SER A 25 8.50 -5.58 -20.53
N ALA A 26 8.72 -6.19 -19.36
CA ALA A 26 7.88 -6.01 -18.20
C ALA A 26 8.61 -6.25 -16.87
N ILE A 27 8.05 -5.67 -15.82
CA ILE A 27 8.45 -5.89 -14.43
C ILE A 27 7.21 -6.31 -13.64
N ALA A 28 7.25 -7.48 -13.01
CA ALA A 28 6.27 -7.92 -12.03
C ALA A 28 6.55 -7.26 -10.69
N VAL A 29 5.50 -6.79 -10.03
CA VAL A 29 5.59 -5.98 -8.81
C VAL A 29 4.54 -6.47 -7.83
N GLY A 30 4.98 -6.91 -6.65
CA GLY A 30 4.11 -7.13 -5.50
C GLY A 30 4.07 -5.89 -4.61
N THR A 31 2.89 -5.57 -4.11
CA THR A 31 2.66 -4.35 -3.32
C THR A 31 2.32 -4.66 -1.86
N SER A 32 2.39 -3.65 -1.00
CA SER A 32 2.00 -3.71 0.43
C SER A 32 0.54 -4.11 0.64
N GLY A 33 -0.32 -3.89 -0.36
CA GLY A 33 -1.69 -4.41 -0.40
C GLY A 33 -1.79 -5.89 -0.80
N GLY A 34 -0.68 -6.59 -1.00
CA GLY A 34 -0.63 -8.00 -1.38
C GLY A 34 -0.93 -8.28 -2.86
N HIS A 35 -1.14 -7.25 -3.68
CA HIS A 35 -1.62 -7.42 -5.05
C HIS A 35 -0.47 -7.40 -6.07
N LEU A 36 -0.63 -8.15 -7.17
CA LEU A 36 0.28 -8.13 -8.30
C LEU A 36 -0.07 -7.02 -9.29
N TYR A 37 0.96 -6.31 -9.74
CA TYR A 37 0.94 -5.39 -10.87
C TYR A 37 2.04 -5.76 -11.87
N LEU A 38 1.81 -5.44 -13.13
CA LEU A 38 2.85 -5.43 -14.16
C LEU A 38 3.15 -4.00 -14.58
N ARG A 39 4.42 -3.63 -14.55
CA ARG A 39 4.92 -2.44 -15.24
C ARG A 39 5.34 -2.87 -16.64
N ARG A 40 4.49 -2.63 -17.65
CA ARG A 40 4.73 -3.06 -19.05
C ARG A 40 5.28 -1.92 -19.90
N ARG A 41 6.25 -2.25 -20.74
CA ARG A 41 6.84 -1.34 -21.71
C ARG A 41 6.04 -1.38 -23.02
N THR A 42 5.73 -0.21 -23.56
CA THR A 42 5.10 -0.04 -24.88
C THR A 42 5.89 1.00 -25.66
N GLY A 43 6.81 0.55 -26.51
CA GLY A 43 7.79 1.43 -27.15
C GLY A 43 8.73 2.07 -26.12
N THR A 44 8.72 3.39 -26.02
CA THR A 44 9.53 4.14 -25.05
C THR A 44 8.78 4.51 -23.78
N SER A 45 7.49 4.18 -23.66
CA SER A 45 6.69 4.49 -22.47
C SER A 45 6.40 3.24 -21.66
N TRP A 46 6.07 3.45 -20.39
CA TRP A 46 5.68 2.38 -19.49
C TRP A 46 4.25 2.61 -18.96
N ARG A 47 3.50 1.52 -18.77
CA ARG A 47 2.16 1.54 -18.17
C ARG A 47 2.05 0.56 -17.00
N TRP A 48 1.30 0.97 -15.97
CA TRP A 48 0.90 0.07 -14.89
C TRP A 48 -0.32 -0.73 -15.34
N GLU A 49 -0.27 -2.04 -15.12
CA GLU A 49 -1.36 -2.97 -15.37
C GLU A 49 -1.65 -3.71 -14.08
N TYR A 50 -2.91 -3.68 -13.65
CA TYR A 50 -3.36 -4.40 -12.48
C TYR A 50 -3.67 -5.85 -12.82
N VAL A 51 -3.08 -6.79 -12.08
CA VAL A 51 -3.32 -8.22 -12.24
C VAL A 51 -4.20 -8.76 -11.11
N GLY A 52 -4.00 -8.27 -9.89
CA GLY A 52 -4.75 -8.68 -8.70
C GLY A 52 -4.11 -9.84 -7.97
N VAL A 53 -4.94 -10.63 -7.29
CA VAL A 53 -4.52 -11.75 -6.44
C VAL A 53 -5.13 -13.06 -6.97
N PRO A 54 -4.43 -14.21 -6.85
CA PRO A 54 -5.01 -15.50 -7.18
C PRO A 54 -6.26 -15.85 -6.37
N PRO A 55 -7.18 -16.70 -6.87
CA PRO A 55 -8.52 -16.88 -6.30
C PRO A 55 -8.60 -17.36 -4.85
N THR A 56 -7.59 -18.07 -4.34
CA THR A 56 -7.58 -18.58 -2.95
C THR A 56 -6.46 -18.00 -2.10
N ALA A 57 -5.75 -17.00 -2.64
CA ALA A 57 -4.73 -16.27 -1.90
C ALA A 57 -5.28 -14.89 -1.50
N ASP A 58 -4.75 -14.37 -0.41
CA ASP A 58 -4.94 -13.01 0.09
C ASP A 58 -3.84 -12.06 -0.38
N GLU A 59 -2.65 -12.60 -0.67
CA GLU A 59 -1.53 -11.86 -1.23
C GLU A 59 -0.73 -12.66 -2.27
N VAL A 60 0.20 -11.97 -2.95
CA VAL A 60 1.19 -12.54 -3.86
C VAL A 60 2.57 -12.40 -3.23
N LEU A 61 3.16 -13.53 -2.85
CA LEU A 61 4.45 -13.60 -2.16
C LEU A 61 5.61 -13.32 -3.12
N ASP A 62 5.57 -13.92 -4.32
CA ASP A 62 6.60 -13.75 -5.33
C ASP A 62 6.11 -14.11 -6.74
N ALA A 63 6.85 -13.72 -7.78
CA ALA A 63 6.56 -14.05 -9.17
C ALA A 63 7.79 -14.34 -10.03
N ALA A 64 7.64 -15.29 -10.95
CA ALA A 64 8.53 -15.51 -12.07
C ALA A 64 7.84 -15.11 -13.39
N LEU A 65 8.59 -14.49 -14.31
CA LEU A 65 8.10 -14.09 -15.63
C LEU A 65 8.59 -15.07 -16.71
N LEU A 66 7.66 -15.78 -17.33
CA LEU A 66 7.96 -16.69 -18.44
C LEU A 66 7.83 -15.97 -19.78
N PRO A 67 8.76 -16.14 -20.72
CA PRO A 67 8.61 -15.61 -22.07
C PRO A 67 7.54 -16.39 -22.84
N ASP A 68 6.66 -15.68 -23.57
CA ASP A 68 5.60 -16.28 -24.38
C ASP A 68 6.13 -16.86 -25.72
N GLU A 69 5.37 -17.79 -26.31
CA GLU A 69 5.62 -18.33 -27.66
C GLU A 69 5.16 -17.31 -28.74
N GLY A 70 5.90 -16.21 -28.92
CA GLY A 70 5.55 -15.12 -29.84
C GLY A 70 6.01 -13.75 -29.33
N ALA A 71 5.81 -12.68 -30.11
CA ALA A 71 6.34 -11.33 -29.86
C ALA A 71 6.24 -10.86 -28.39
N ASP A 72 7.36 -10.37 -27.84
CA ASP A 72 7.59 -9.56 -26.62
C ASP A 72 6.53 -9.68 -25.50
N GLY A 73 6.09 -10.90 -25.22
CA GLY A 73 5.06 -11.22 -24.24
C GLY A 73 5.64 -11.98 -23.07
N VAL A 74 5.15 -11.69 -21.87
CA VAL A 74 5.48 -12.45 -20.67
C VAL A 74 4.24 -12.90 -19.92
N THR A 75 4.29 -14.14 -19.47
CA THR A 75 3.30 -14.79 -18.63
C THR A 75 3.81 -14.87 -17.19
N PRO A 76 3.15 -14.20 -16.23
CA PRO A 76 3.48 -14.35 -14.81
C PRO A 76 3.07 -15.72 -14.27
N VAL A 77 3.99 -16.33 -13.51
CA VAL A 77 3.74 -17.43 -12.59
C VAL A 77 3.99 -16.91 -11.19
N VAL A 78 3.05 -17.07 -10.28
CA VAL A 78 3.15 -16.50 -8.94
C VAL A 78 2.92 -17.52 -7.84
N VAL A 79 3.45 -17.23 -6.67
CA VAL A 79 3.12 -17.93 -5.42
C VAL A 79 2.18 -17.04 -4.63
N GLY A 80 1.00 -17.57 -4.30
CA GLY A 80 0.05 -16.87 -3.43
C GLY A 80 0.40 -17.03 -1.95
N GLY A 81 -0.20 -16.23 -1.06
CA GLY A 81 -0.14 -16.41 0.39
C GLY A 81 -0.63 -17.79 0.87
N ASP A 82 -1.44 -18.47 0.05
CA ASP A 82 -1.84 -19.86 0.25
C ASP A 82 -0.78 -20.90 -0.16
N VAL A 83 0.39 -20.41 -0.59
CA VAL A 83 1.58 -21.14 -1.03
C VAL A 83 1.31 -22.09 -2.21
N LYS A 84 0.24 -21.82 -2.97
CA LYS A 84 -0.01 -22.47 -4.26
C LYS A 84 0.61 -21.65 -5.37
N VAL A 85 1.00 -22.35 -6.43
CA VAL A 85 1.54 -21.73 -7.63
C VAL A 85 0.41 -21.51 -8.63
N TRP A 86 0.37 -20.31 -9.21
CA TRP A 86 -0.67 -19.85 -10.11
C TRP A 86 -0.07 -19.27 -11.38
N LEU A 87 -0.64 -19.64 -12.52
CA LEU A 87 -0.30 -19.10 -13.83
C LEU A 87 -1.34 -18.05 -14.24
N HIS A 88 -0.90 -16.85 -14.61
CA HIS A 88 -1.81 -15.80 -15.06
C HIS A 88 -1.81 -15.66 -16.59
N ARG A 89 -2.93 -15.97 -17.23
CA ARG A 89 -3.14 -15.75 -18.68
C ARG A 89 -4.36 -14.84 -18.89
N PRO A 90 -4.17 -13.62 -19.43
CA PRO A 90 -5.28 -12.73 -19.74
C PRO A 90 -6.34 -13.42 -20.61
N GLY A 91 -7.61 -13.27 -20.27
CA GLY A 91 -8.73 -13.79 -21.06
C GLY A 91 -9.02 -15.29 -20.91
N ALA A 92 -8.29 -16.04 -20.06
CA ALA A 92 -8.68 -17.40 -19.72
C ALA A 92 -9.99 -17.43 -18.91
N ALA A 93 -10.83 -18.44 -19.14
CA ALA A 93 -12.11 -18.63 -18.46
C ALA A 93 -12.04 -19.85 -17.52
N PRO A 94 -12.75 -19.87 -16.37
CA PRO A 94 -13.64 -18.83 -15.84
C PRO A 94 -12.90 -17.66 -15.14
N THR A 95 -11.59 -17.80 -14.93
CA THR A 95 -10.69 -16.81 -14.34
C THR A 95 -9.38 -16.77 -15.14
N PRO A 96 -8.65 -15.63 -15.16
CA PRO A 96 -7.35 -15.56 -15.81
C PRO A 96 -6.27 -16.39 -15.08
N TRP A 97 -6.57 -16.87 -13.88
CA TRP A 97 -5.70 -17.70 -13.05
C TRP A 97 -5.92 -19.18 -13.32
N THR A 98 -4.84 -19.89 -13.60
CA THR A 98 -4.80 -21.36 -13.67
C THR A 98 -3.93 -21.89 -12.53
N GLY A 99 -4.50 -22.67 -11.63
CA GLY A 99 -3.74 -23.28 -10.54
C GLY A 99 -2.80 -24.35 -11.06
N LEU A 100 -1.53 -24.30 -10.65
CA LEU A 100 -0.52 -25.32 -10.91
C LEU A 100 -0.31 -26.22 -9.68
N ALA A 101 -1.24 -26.19 -8.71
CA ALA A 101 -1.05 -26.73 -7.36
C ALA A 101 0.15 -26.10 -6.62
N GLY A 102 0.24 -26.35 -5.32
CA GLY A 102 1.42 -25.99 -4.52
C GLY A 102 2.33 -27.19 -4.31
N PRO A 103 3.60 -26.96 -3.91
CA PRO A 103 4.36 -27.99 -3.22
C PRO A 103 3.54 -28.52 -2.03
N ALA A 104 3.57 -29.82 -1.78
CA ALA A 104 2.83 -30.37 -0.64
C ALA A 104 3.37 -29.75 0.66
N PRO A 105 2.50 -29.28 1.58
CA PRO A 105 2.96 -28.78 2.86
C PRO A 105 3.69 -29.91 3.59
N ASP A 106 4.90 -29.65 4.07
CA ASP A 106 5.66 -30.62 4.85
C ASP A 106 4.96 -30.81 6.22
N PRO A 107 4.34 -31.99 6.49
CA PRO A 107 3.51 -32.15 7.67
C PRO A 107 4.32 -31.99 8.96
N GLY A 108 3.84 -31.14 9.87
CA GLY A 108 4.43 -30.98 11.20
C GLY A 108 5.59 -29.97 11.28
N LEU A 109 5.95 -29.30 10.19
CA LEU A 109 6.91 -28.19 10.22
C LEU A 109 6.20 -26.82 10.26
N PRO A 110 6.76 -25.83 10.99
CA PRO A 110 6.17 -24.49 11.06
C PRO A 110 6.31 -23.76 9.71
N PHE A 111 5.41 -22.82 9.47
CA PHE A 111 5.53 -21.85 8.39
C PHE A 111 6.64 -20.84 8.72
N PHE A 112 7.55 -20.61 7.79
CA PHE A 112 8.55 -19.55 7.88
C PHE A 112 8.15 -18.42 6.92
N ALA A 113 7.98 -17.20 7.46
CA ALA A 113 7.57 -16.03 6.68
C ALA A 113 8.58 -15.63 5.59
N GLU A 114 9.80 -16.16 5.65
CA GLU A 114 10.89 -15.94 4.71
C GLU A 114 10.83 -16.92 3.51
N CYS A 115 9.76 -17.72 3.37
CA CYS A 115 9.59 -18.71 2.31
C CYS A 115 8.45 -18.34 1.34
N GLY A 116 8.46 -18.93 0.14
CA GLY A 116 7.49 -18.63 -0.93
C GLY A 116 8.09 -18.01 -2.19
N ASP A 117 9.42 -17.91 -2.27
CA ASP A 117 10.14 -17.46 -3.48
C ASP A 117 9.97 -18.46 -4.63
N ILE A 118 9.82 -17.95 -5.84
CA ILE A 118 9.69 -18.73 -7.07
C ILE A 118 10.65 -18.22 -8.14
N VAL A 119 11.38 -19.17 -8.73
CA VAL A 119 12.24 -18.89 -9.87
C VAL A 119 11.91 -19.79 -11.03
N ALA A 120 12.12 -19.26 -12.24
CA ALA A 120 11.92 -19.99 -13.46
C ALA A 120 13.13 -19.92 -14.37
N SER A 121 13.38 -21.00 -15.10
CA SER A 121 14.33 -21.04 -16.20
C SER A 121 13.63 -21.53 -17.45
N THR A 122 14.13 -21.09 -18.62
CA THR A 122 13.57 -21.51 -19.91
C THR A 122 14.69 -22.03 -20.79
N ALA A 123 14.64 -23.32 -21.12
CA ALA A 123 15.54 -23.94 -22.07
C ALA A 123 14.84 -24.05 -23.44
N ARG A 124 15.45 -23.48 -24.49
CA ARG A 124 14.94 -23.61 -25.87
C ARG A 124 15.60 -24.81 -26.54
N ARG A 125 15.00 -26.00 -26.40
CA ARG A 125 15.38 -27.20 -27.16
C ARG A 125 14.36 -27.43 -28.27
N GLY A 126 14.68 -27.00 -29.49
CA GLY A 126 13.76 -27.05 -30.63
C GLY A 126 12.77 -25.88 -30.64
N ALA A 127 11.59 -26.07 -31.24
CA ALA A 127 10.62 -25.00 -31.46
C ALA A 127 9.84 -24.57 -30.20
N VAL A 128 9.74 -25.44 -29.18
CA VAL A 128 8.92 -25.22 -27.97
C VAL A 128 9.82 -24.95 -26.76
N PRO A 129 9.71 -23.79 -26.09
CA PRO A 129 10.41 -23.52 -24.83
C PRO A 129 10.00 -24.53 -23.74
N LYS A 130 10.99 -25.01 -23.00
CA LYS A 130 10.77 -25.83 -21.81
C LYS A 130 11.05 -24.99 -20.57
N HIS A 131 10.01 -24.71 -19.80
CA HIS A 131 10.11 -23.99 -18.54
C HIS A 131 10.38 -24.96 -17.39
N THR A 132 11.32 -24.63 -16.50
CA THR A 132 11.47 -25.27 -15.20
C THR A 132 11.08 -24.26 -14.13
N LEU A 133 10.21 -24.66 -13.21
CA LEU A 133 9.84 -23.86 -12.05
C LEU A 133 10.50 -24.47 -10.80
N VAL A 134 11.01 -23.62 -9.91
CA VAL A 134 11.50 -24.01 -8.60
C VAL A 134 10.88 -23.08 -7.57
N VAL A 135 10.35 -23.64 -6.49
CA VAL A 135 9.65 -22.91 -5.43
C VAL A 135 10.11 -23.40 -4.06
N SER A 136 10.13 -22.51 -3.07
CA SER A 136 10.31 -22.89 -1.65
C SER A 136 8.96 -23.17 -0.99
N SER A 137 8.83 -24.30 -0.28
CA SER A 137 7.64 -24.67 0.48
C SER A 137 7.49 -23.79 1.74
N PRO A 138 6.33 -23.80 2.43
CA PRO A 138 6.13 -23.15 3.72
C PRO A 138 7.20 -23.48 4.77
N ALA A 139 7.74 -24.71 4.70
CA ALA A 139 8.76 -25.21 5.60
C ALA A 139 10.18 -24.97 5.05
N GLY A 140 10.32 -24.15 4.02
CA GLY A 140 11.59 -23.84 3.35
C GLY A 140 12.18 -25.01 2.57
N ARG A 141 11.37 -25.95 2.07
CA ARG A 141 11.86 -27.05 1.22
C ARG A 141 11.80 -26.68 -0.26
N PRO A 142 12.86 -26.87 -1.03
CA PRO A 142 12.83 -26.61 -2.46
C PRO A 142 12.09 -27.71 -3.22
N TRP A 143 11.12 -27.31 -4.04
CA TRP A 143 10.36 -28.17 -4.94
C TRP A 143 10.54 -27.69 -6.36
N MET A 144 10.44 -28.61 -7.31
CA MET A 144 10.57 -28.27 -8.72
C MET A 144 9.52 -28.95 -9.59
N ARG A 145 9.24 -28.33 -10.74
CA ARG A 145 8.27 -28.78 -11.74
C ARG A 145 8.81 -28.50 -13.13
N GLN A 146 8.53 -29.42 -14.05
CA GLN A 146 8.76 -29.23 -15.48
C GLN A 146 7.47 -28.77 -16.16
N GLY A 147 7.53 -27.64 -16.85
CA GLY A 147 6.42 -27.04 -17.59
C GLY A 147 5.35 -26.37 -16.74
N VAL A 148 4.36 -25.81 -17.43
CA VAL A 148 3.21 -25.09 -16.84
C VAL A 148 1.87 -25.73 -17.19
N ASP A 149 1.90 -26.97 -17.67
CA ASP A 149 0.68 -27.79 -17.84
C ASP A 149 0.05 -28.04 -16.47
N PRO A 150 -1.24 -27.74 -16.23
CA PRO A 150 -1.91 -27.93 -14.94
C PRO A 150 -1.71 -29.32 -14.31
N ASP A 151 -1.67 -30.38 -15.11
CA ASP A 151 -1.53 -31.77 -14.64
C ASP A 151 -0.07 -32.17 -14.33
N GLY A 152 0.86 -31.23 -14.52
CA GLY A 152 2.27 -31.38 -14.17
C GLY A 152 2.49 -31.67 -12.69
N THR A 153 3.53 -32.45 -12.38
CA THR A 153 3.84 -32.88 -11.01
C THR A 153 4.97 -32.06 -10.40
N TRP A 154 4.78 -31.65 -9.14
CA TRP A 154 5.85 -31.11 -8.30
C TRP A 154 6.62 -32.25 -7.65
N PHE A 155 7.94 -32.17 -7.67
CA PHE A 155 8.81 -33.11 -6.95
C PHE A 155 9.77 -32.38 -6.04
N ARG A 156 9.99 -32.94 -4.85
CA ARG A 156 10.90 -32.39 -3.84
C ARG A 156 12.34 -32.60 -4.30
N ILE A 157 13.15 -31.54 -4.23
CA ILE A 157 14.60 -31.68 -4.33
C ILE A 157 15.07 -32.16 -2.95
N ALA A 158 15.56 -33.40 -2.88
CA ALA A 158 15.98 -34.00 -1.61
C ALA A 158 17.01 -33.10 -0.92
N ALA A 159 16.72 -32.67 0.30
CA ALA A 159 17.50 -31.72 1.09
C ALA A 159 17.50 -32.18 2.55
N ASP A 160 18.63 -31.99 3.23
CA ASP A 160 18.82 -32.35 4.64
C ASP A 160 17.84 -31.60 5.54
N ASP A 161 17.48 -32.23 6.67
CA ASP A 161 16.44 -31.67 7.53
C ASP A 161 16.90 -30.46 8.38
N ASP A 162 18.17 -30.08 8.27
CA ASP A 162 18.80 -29.11 9.15
C ASP A 162 18.68 -27.66 8.66
N TRP A 163 18.27 -27.41 7.41
CA TRP A 163 18.20 -26.04 6.86
C TRP A 163 16.91 -25.72 6.07
N ILE A 164 16.58 -24.43 5.96
CA ILE A 164 15.49 -23.89 5.13
C ILE A 164 16.05 -23.08 3.95
N ALA A 165 15.44 -23.18 2.76
CA ALA A 165 15.71 -22.28 1.64
C ALA A 165 14.94 -20.97 1.85
N MET A 166 15.67 -19.86 1.94
CA MET A 166 15.10 -18.51 2.06
C MET A 166 14.94 -17.84 0.70
N GLU A 167 15.95 -17.95 -0.16
CA GLU A 167 15.94 -17.38 -1.50
C GLU A 167 16.42 -18.43 -2.50
N LEU A 168 15.91 -18.37 -3.74
CA LEU A 168 16.25 -19.26 -4.83
C LEU A 168 16.78 -18.46 -6.02
N ALA A 169 17.69 -19.07 -6.77
CA ALA A 169 18.06 -18.61 -8.09
C ALA A 169 18.39 -19.79 -9.00
N THR A 170 18.48 -19.51 -10.29
CA THR A 170 18.73 -20.52 -11.33
C THR A 170 19.73 -20.00 -12.32
N ALA A 171 20.65 -20.86 -12.75
CA ALA A 171 21.47 -20.64 -13.93
C ALA A 171 21.66 -21.94 -14.73
N LEU A 172 22.01 -21.80 -16.00
CA LEU A 172 22.44 -22.91 -16.84
C LEU A 172 23.97 -22.96 -16.86
N ALA A 173 24.54 -24.16 -16.75
CA ALA A 173 25.98 -24.40 -16.92
C ALA A 173 26.23 -25.78 -17.56
N SER A 174 27.31 -25.89 -18.33
CA SER A 174 27.74 -27.12 -18.98
C SER A 174 28.69 -27.90 -18.07
N VAL A 175 28.40 -29.17 -17.81
CA VAL A 175 29.24 -30.05 -16.97
C VAL A 175 30.55 -30.49 -17.64
N ALA A 176 30.68 -30.27 -18.95
CA ALA A 176 31.90 -30.45 -19.72
C ALA A 176 31.90 -29.53 -20.95
N PRO A 177 33.06 -29.20 -21.55
CA PRO A 177 33.12 -28.44 -22.80
C PRO A 177 32.27 -29.08 -23.91
N GLY A 178 31.39 -28.29 -24.54
CA GLY A 178 30.48 -28.76 -25.59
C GLY A 178 29.29 -29.60 -25.09
N ALA A 179 29.19 -29.88 -23.79
CA ALA A 179 28.02 -30.52 -23.21
C ALA A 179 26.83 -29.55 -23.20
N GLU A 180 25.65 -30.11 -23.42
CA GLU A 180 24.38 -29.40 -23.30
C GLU A 180 24.26 -28.74 -21.91
N PRO A 181 23.92 -27.44 -21.85
CA PRO A 181 23.72 -26.75 -20.58
C PRO A 181 22.69 -27.44 -19.70
N GLN A 182 23.03 -27.59 -18.42
CA GLN A 182 22.19 -28.18 -17.39
C GLN A 182 21.80 -27.15 -16.36
N GLN A 183 20.62 -27.37 -15.79
CA GLN A 183 20.03 -26.54 -14.76
C GLN A 183 20.80 -26.68 -13.45
N HIS A 184 21.18 -25.55 -12.86
CA HIS A 184 21.73 -25.45 -11.51
C HIS A 184 20.78 -24.58 -10.68
N VAL A 185 20.44 -25.04 -9.47
CA VAL A 185 19.57 -24.30 -8.55
C VAL A 185 20.41 -23.81 -7.39
N PHE A 186 20.39 -22.51 -7.12
CA PHE A 186 21.06 -21.90 -5.99
C PHE A 186 20.04 -21.65 -4.90
N ALA A 187 20.45 -21.84 -3.65
CA ALA A 187 19.64 -21.50 -2.49
C ALA A 187 20.50 -20.80 -1.43
N VAL A 188 20.03 -19.64 -0.98
CA VAL A 188 20.46 -19.11 0.32
C VAL A 188 19.71 -19.93 1.36
N VAL A 189 20.47 -20.58 2.24
CA VAL A 189 19.93 -21.47 3.25
C VAL A 189 20.18 -20.92 4.64
N ARG A 190 19.22 -21.12 5.55
CA ARG A 190 19.38 -20.86 6.98
C ARG A 190 19.37 -22.17 7.73
N ASP A 191 20.41 -22.41 8.54
CA ASP A 191 20.42 -23.52 9.48
C ASP A 191 19.32 -23.33 10.53
N ARG A 192 18.55 -24.39 10.80
CA ARG A 192 17.41 -24.34 11.71
C ARG A 192 17.82 -24.26 13.18
N GLN A 193 19.00 -24.75 13.53
CA GLN A 193 19.48 -24.78 14.91
C GLN A 193 20.30 -23.54 15.26
N SER A 194 21.30 -23.21 14.44
CA SER A 194 22.17 -22.06 14.69
C SER A 194 21.63 -20.75 14.13
N GLY A 195 20.76 -20.81 13.11
CA GLY A 195 20.33 -19.63 12.36
C GLY A 195 21.38 -19.14 11.35
N ASP A 196 22.49 -19.86 11.20
CA ASP A 196 23.57 -19.46 10.29
C ASP A 196 23.11 -19.49 8.84
N LEU A 197 23.53 -18.49 8.08
CA LEU A 197 23.27 -18.41 6.64
C LEU A 197 24.38 -19.10 5.87
N GLY A 198 24.01 -19.74 4.76
CA GLY A 198 24.94 -20.39 3.83
C GLY A 198 24.41 -20.43 2.41
N LEU A 199 25.27 -20.88 1.49
CA LEU A 199 24.90 -21.11 0.09
C LEU A 199 24.93 -22.60 -0.23
N ARG A 200 23.92 -23.07 -0.96
CA ARG A 200 23.85 -24.42 -1.51
C ARG A 200 23.56 -24.37 -3.00
N VAL A 201 24.12 -25.32 -3.75
CA VAL A 201 23.82 -25.49 -5.18
C VAL A 201 23.30 -26.90 -5.41
N ALA A 202 22.12 -27.03 -6.01
CA ALA A 202 21.61 -28.31 -6.49
C ALA A 202 22.08 -28.56 -7.92
N VAL A 203 22.66 -29.72 -8.14
CA VAL A 203 23.12 -30.21 -9.43
C VAL A 203 22.42 -31.51 -9.79
N HIS A 204 22.19 -31.72 -11.08
CA HIS A 204 21.52 -32.92 -11.59
C HIS A 204 22.55 -33.91 -12.14
N GLU A 205 22.76 -35.02 -11.43
CA GLU A 205 23.75 -36.04 -11.77
C GLU A 205 23.08 -37.42 -11.77
N GLU A 206 23.36 -38.22 -12.80
CA GLU A 206 22.86 -39.62 -12.89
C GLU A 206 21.34 -39.78 -12.72
N GLY A 207 20.56 -38.74 -13.03
CA GLY A 207 19.09 -38.75 -12.88
C GLY A 207 18.58 -38.30 -11.50
N VAL A 208 19.47 -37.82 -10.62
CA VAL A 208 19.14 -37.40 -9.26
C VAL A 208 19.63 -35.98 -9.00
N TRP A 209 18.83 -35.20 -8.29
CA TRP A 209 19.24 -33.88 -7.81
C TRP A 209 19.97 -34.00 -6.47
N THR A 210 21.15 -33.39 -6.39
CA THR A 210 21.99 -33.41 -5.18
C THR A 210 22.40 -31.99 -4.81
N TRP A 211 22.18 -31.59 -3.56
CA TRP A 211 22.75 -30.36 -3.02
C TRP A 211 24.21 -30.55 -2.67
N ILE A 212 25.02 -29.58 -3.06
CA ILE A 212 26.44 -29.50 -2.71
C ILE A 212 26.73 -28.14 -2.06
N ASP A 213 27.76 -28.14 -1.23
CA ASP A 213 28.41 -26.92 -0.80
C ASP A 213 29.40 -26.48 -1.90
N PRO A 214 29.24 -25.29 -2.52
CA PRO A 214 30.19 -24.81 -3.52
C PRO A 214 31.54 -24.36 -2.92
N GLY A 215 31.82 -24.66 -1.64
CA GLY A 215 33.08 -24.34 -0.98
C GLY A 215 33.13 -22.90 -0.47
N ALA A 216 31.97 -22.28 -0.25
CA ALA A 216 31.91 -20.96 0.37
C ALA A 216 32.17 -21.15 1.88
N PRO A 217 33.25 -20.62 2.46
CA PRO A 217 33.40 -20.73 3.90
C PRO A 217 32.18 -20.09 4.58
N ALA A 218 31.71 -20.71 5.67
CA ALA A 218 30.89 -20.04 6.66
C ALA A 218 31.84 -19.38 7.69
N PRO A 219 32.03 -18.05 7.62
CA PRO A 219 32.46 -17.33 8.82
C PRO A 219 31.53 -16.15 9.10
N ASP A 220 31.08 -16.08 10.35
CA ASP A 220 30.43 -14.96 11.05
C ASP A 220 29.77 -13.88 10.17
N GLY A 221 28.45 -14.01 9.95
CA GLY A 221 27.62 -12.90 9.47
C GLY A 221 27.54 -12.72 7.95
N GLN A 222 27.25 -13.78 7.19
CA GLN A 222 26.83 -13.62 5.79
C GLN A 222 25.57 -12.76 5.71
N HIS A 223 25.62 -11.68 4.93
CA HIS A 223 24.46 -10.88 4.57
C HIS A 223 24.17 -11.06 3.08
N PHE A 224 23.06 -11.73 2.76
CA PHE A 224 22.50 -11.75 1.42
C PHE A 224 21.50 -10.62 1.30
N ALA A 225 21.70 -9.74 0.33
CA ALA A 225 20.76 -8.66 0.06
C ALA A 225 19.73 -9.01 -1.03
N ALA A 226 20.10 -9.92 -1.95
CA ALA A 226 19.23 -10.63 -2.89
C ALA A 226 20.06 -11.74 -3.60
N LEU A 227 19.52 -12.94 -3.74
CA LEU A 227 20.15 -14.01 -4.51
C LEU A 227 19.84 -13.87 -6.01
N THR A 228 20.89 -13.71 -6.81
CA THR A 228 20.82 -13.73 -8.28
C THR A 228 21.92 -14.64 -8.82
N ALA A 229 21.63 -15.33 -9.92
CA ALA A 229 22.58 -16.21 -10.56
C ALA A 229 22.47 -16.07 -12.09
N THR A 230 23.59 -16.25 -12.78
CA THR A 230 23.62 -16.22 -14.25
C THR A 230 24.63 -17.20 -14.82
N GLY A 231 24.57 -17.43 -16.13
CA GLY A 231 25.56 -18.21 -16.87
C GLY A 231 26.42 -17.30 -17.74
N PHE A 232 27.71 -17.62 -17.90
CA PHE A 232 28.61 -16.97 -18.85
C PHE A 232 29.55 -17.98 -19.49
N ARG A 233 30.08 -17.68 -20.69
CA ARG A 233 31.03 -18.58 -21.36
C ARG A 233 32.47 -18.17 -21.06
N ASP A 234 33.26 -19.12 -20.60
CA ASP A 234 34.70 -18.92 -20.49
C ASP A 234 35.37 -18.81 -21.88
N ALA A 235 36.69 -18.59 -21.89
CA ALA A 235 37.46 -18.48 -23.13
C ALA A 235 37.47 -19.77 -23.96
N ALA A 236 37.20 -20.93 -23.35
CA ALA A 236 37.07 -22.22 -24.02
C ALA A 236 35.65 -22.48 -24.56
N GLY A 237 34.70 -21.57 -24.29
CA GLY A 237 33.30 -21.68 -24.69
C GLY A 237 32.43 -22.53 -23.75
N MET A 238 32.98 -23.00 -22.64
CA MET A 238 32.25 -23.74 -21.61
C MET A 238 31.34 -22.76 -20.85
N LEU A 239 30.05 -23.10 -20.74
CA LEU A 239 29.10 -22.30 -19.98
C LEU A 239 29.28 -22.60 -18.50
N LEU A 240 29.68 -21.60 -17.72
CA LEU A 240 29.81 -21.67 -16.27
C LEU A 240 28.65 -20.89 -15.64
N ALA A 241 28.20 -21.32 -14.46
CA ALA A 241 27.26 -20.57 -13.66
C ALA A 241 28.01 -19.74 -12.62
N CYS A 242 27.44 -18.60 -12.26
CA CYS A 242 27.94 -17.80 -11.16
C CYS A 242 26.83 -17.12 -10.35
N THR A 243 27.19 -16.80 -9.12
CA THR A 243 26.40 -15.99 -8.19
C THR A 243 27.35 -15.15 -7.34
N VAL A 244 26.81 -14.16 -6.63
CA VAL A 244 27.58 -13.22 -5.82
C VAL A 244 27.15 -13.26 -4.37
N LEU A 245 28.09 -13.02 -3.48
CA LEU A 245 27.87 -12.99 -2.03
C LEU A 245 28.83 -12.00 -1.36
N LEU A 246 28.52 -11.67 -0.11
CA LEU A 246 29.45 -10.94 0.77
C LEU A 246 30.25 -11.93 1.61
N THR A 247 31.56 -11.70 1.74
CA THR A 247 32.47 -12.51 2.55
C THR A 247 33.31 -11.65 3.51
N GLY A 248 33.76 -12.22 4.63
CA GLY A 248 34.61 -11.54 5.61
C GLY A 248 33.96 -10.26 6.17
N GLU A 249 34.72 -9.17 6.28
CA GLU A 249 34.20 -7.87 6.74
C GLU A 249 33.26 -7.17 5.72
N GLY A 250 32.68 -7.90 4.77
CA GLY A 250 31.71 -7.46 3.75
C GLY A 250 32.31 -7.17 2.37
N THR A 251 33.33 -7.95 1.99
CA THR A 251 33.93 -7.97 0.65
C THR A 251 33.01 -8.63 -0.36
N VAL A 252 32.95 -8.12 -1.59
CA VAL A 252 32.16 -8.75 -2.65
C VAL A 252 32.96 -9.92 -3.22
N SER A 253 32.35 -11.10 -3.26
CA SER A 253 32.92 -12.28 -3.88
C SER A 253 31.95 -12.88 -4.89
N MET A 254 32.50 -13.57 -5.88
CA MET A 254 31.74 -14.32 -6.87
C MET A 254 32.11 -15.80 -6.79
N ILE A 255 31.09 -16.66 -6.74
CA ILE A 255 31.26 -18.10 -6.86
C ILE A 255 31.00 -18.46 -8.31
N ILE A 256 31.94 -19.18 -8.92
CA ILE A 256 31.93 -19.55 -10.35
C ILE A 256 32.16 -21.05 -10.45
N GLY A 257 31.36 -21.76 -11.25
CA GLY A 257 31.55 -23.19 -11.39
C GLY A 257 30.51 -23.90 -12.25
N SER A 258 30.64 -25.22 -12.29
CA SER A 258 29.66 -26.14 -12.88
C SER A 258 29.81 -27.53 -12.28
N GLY A 259 28.70 -28.26 -12.15
CA GLY A 259 28.71 -29.57 -11.51
C GLY A 259 29.24 -29.46 -10.08
N ARG A 260 30.26 -30.23 -9.74
CA ARG A 260 30.92 -30.18 -8.43
C ARG A 260 32.14 -29.25 -8.33
N GLU A 261 32.56 -28.65 -9.44
CA GLU A 261 33.77 -27.83 -9.50
C GLU A 261 33.39 -26.35 -9.34
N TRP A 262 33.74 -25.75 -8.20
CA TRP A 262 33.42 -24.37 -7.86
C TRP A 262 34.65 -23.64 -7.32
N GLN A 263 34.77 -22.37 -7.67
CA GLN A 263 35.82 -21.47 -7.20
C GLN A 263 35.21 -20.18 -6.67
N LEU A 264 35.80 -19.68 -5.57
CA LEU A 264 35.51 -18.37 -5.02
C LEU A 264 36.51 -17.35 -5.58
N VAL A 265 35.99 -16.28 -6.17
CA VAL A 265 36.77 -15.16 -6.69
C VAL A 265 36.48 -13.92 -5.85
N ASP A 266 37.53 -13.32 -5.30
CA ASP A 266 37.45 -12.06 -4.55
C ASP A 266 37.41 -10.87 -5.53
N LEU A 267 36.35 -10.06 -5.45
CA LEU A 267 36.15 -8.86 -6.27
C LEU A 267 36.44 -7.57 -5.48
N GLY A 268 36.90 -7.68 -4.24
CA GLY A 268 37.18 -6.55 -3.36
C GLY A 268 35.91 -5.77 -2.99
N ARG A 269 36.09 -4.48 -2.71
CA ARG A 269 35.01 -3.56 -2.31
C ARG A 269 35.05 -2.30 -3.16
N PRO A 270 33.90 -1.67 -3.43
CA PRO A 270 33.87 -0.31 -3.92
C PRO A 270 34.74 0.60 -3.04
N PRO A 271 35.44 1.60 -3.59
CA PRO A 271 36.41 2.44 -2.89
C PRO A 271 35.74 3.49 -1.98
N VAL A 272 34.79 3.07 -1.14
CA VAL A 272 34.01 3.91 -0.21
C VAL A 272 33.81 3.18 1.12
N PRO A 273 33.99 3.84 2.28
CA PRO A 273 33.91 3.21 3.60
C PRO A 273 32.48 3.15 4.12
N ARG A 274 31.56 2.54 3.35
CA ARG A 274 30.16 2.34 3.71
C ARG A 274 29.75 0.90 3.47
N GLU A 275 28.75 0.44 4.21
CA GLU A 275 28.21 -0.91 4.04
C GLU A 275 27.53 -1.08 2.68
N ILE A 276 27.73 -2.27 2.10
CA ILE A 276 26.96 -2.74 0.96
C ILE A 276 25.64 -3.24 1.50
N GLY A 277 24.52 -2.85 0.90
CA GLY A 277 23.24 -3.46 1.29
C GLY A 277 22.37 -3.88 0.12
N ALA A 278 22.86 -3.85 -1.11
CA ALA A 278 22.28 -4.58 -2.24
C ALA A 278 23.42 -5.10 -3.12
N LEU A 279 23.26 -6.32 -3.63
CA LEU A 279 24.27 -7.03 -4.42
C LEU A 279 23.54 -7.99 -5.38
N VAL A 280 23.75 -7.81 -6.69
CA VAL A 280 23.21 -8.70 -7.71
C VAL A 280 24.23 -8.93 -8.83
N VAL A 281 24.14 -10.08 -9.50
CA VAL A 281 24.86 -10.34 -10.75
C VAL A 281 23.93 -10.09 -11.94
N ALA A 282 24.42 -9.38 -12.95
CA ALA A 282 23.65 -9.09 -14.15
C ALA A 282 23.40 -10.38 -14.94
N LEU A 283 22.12 -10.70 -15.15
CA LEU A 283 21.69 -11.80 -15.99
C LEU A 283 22.13 -11.57 -17.43
N LYS A 284 22.90 -12.51 -17.97
CA LYS A 284 23.17 -12.58 -19.39
C LYS A 284 22.01 -13.25 -20.11
N GLY A 285 21.79 -12.86 -21.37
CA GLY A 285 20.86 -13.54 -22.26
C GLY A 285 21.16 -15.04 -22.41
N PRO A 286 20.28 -15.80 -23.07
CA PRO A 286 20.34 -17.27 -23.09
C PRO A 286 21.58 -17.87 -23.78
N ASP A 287 22.34 -17.07 -24.54
CA ASP A 287 23.58 -17.50 -25.21
C ASP A 287 24.68 -16.43 -25.07
N PRO A 288 25.36 -16.38 -23.91
CA PRO A 288 26.47 -15.44 -23.70
C PRO A 288 27.64 -15.76 -24.63
N ARG A 289 28.35 -14.74 -25.12
CA ARG A 289 29.47 -14.93 -26.07
C ARG A 289 30.70 -15.48 -25.32
N PRO A 290 31.54 -16.31 -25.98
CA PRO A 290 32.81 -16.76 -25.39
C PRO A 290 33.67 -15.58 -24.94
N GLY A 291 34.12 -15.62 -23.67
CA GLY A 291 34.92 -14.55 -23.08
C GLY A 291 34.11 -13.40 -22.49
N ASP A 292 32.77 -13.45 -22.52
CA ASP A 292 31.93 -12.50 -21.80
C ASP A 292 32.13 -12.63 -20.28
N GLU A 293 32.59 -11.56 -19.64
CA GLU A 293 32.70 -11.52 -18.18
C GLU A 293 31.33 -11.23 -17.54
N PRO A 294 30.98 -11.90 -16.42
CA PRO A 294 29.84 -11.50 -15.60
C PRO A 294 30.07 -10.13 -14.98
N VAL A 295 29.01 -9.33 -14.92
CA VAL A 295 29.01 -7.99 -14.31
C VAL A 295 28.25 -8.05 -13.00
N VAL A 296 28.88 -7.54 -11.94
CA VAL A 296 28.26 -7.39 -10.62
C VAL A 296 27.78 -5.97 -10.44
N VAL A 297 26.65 -5.82 -9.76
CA VAL A 297 26.05 -4.55 -9.37
C VAL A 297 25.93 -4.53 -7.86
N VAL A 298 26.36 -3.44 -7.23
CA VAL A 298 26.19 -3.24 -5.78
C VAL A 298 25.66 -1.85 -5.46
N ARG A 299 24.93 -1.75 -4.36
CA ARG A 299 24.54 -0.46 -3.78
C ARG A 299 25.30 -0.20 -2.49
N VAL A 300 26.03 0.91 -2.47
CA VAL A 300 26.77 1.39 -1.31
C VAL A 300 26.34 2.82 -0.99
N GLY A 301 25.69 2.99 0.16
CA GLY A 301 25.01 4.24 0.48
C GLY A 301 23.95 4.57 -0.59
N HIS A 302 24.11 5.70 -1.26
CA HIS A 302 23.18 6.18 -2.30
C HIS A 302 23.62 5.78 -3.72
N ASN A 303 24.85 5.26 -3.87
CA ASN A 303 25.48 5.04 -5.16
C ASN A 303 25.33 3.60 -5.62
N ILE A 304 25.16 3.43 -6.93
CA ILE A 304 25.23 2.15 -7.60
C ILE A 304 26.61 2.01 -8.22
N TRP A 305 27.24 0.86 -7.98
CA TRP A 305 28.54 0.53 -8.52
C TRP A 305 28.46 -0.73 -9.35
N THR A 306 29.27 -0.80 -10.40
CA THR A 306 29.43 -2.01 -11.21
C THR A 306 30.87 -2.43 -11.35
N ARG A 307 31.07 -3.73 -11.59
CA ARG A 307 32.40 -4.31 -11.80
C ARG A 307 32.29 -5.62 -12.60
N SER A 308 33.16 -5.80 -13.59
CA SER A 308 33.41 -7.10 -14.24
C SER A 308 34.46 -7.90 -13.46
N LEU A 309 34.72 -9.16 -13.81
CA LEU A 309 35.72 -9.98 -13.11
C LEU A 309 37.11 -9.34 -13.08
N ARG A 310 37.52 -8.68 -14.17
CA ARG A 310 38.88 -8.17 -14.35
C ARG A 310 38.99 -6.65 -14.24
N ASP A 311 37.87 -5.95 -14.36
CA ASP A 311 37.83 -4.49 -14.33
C ASP A 311 37.84 -3.93 -12.90
N ASP A 312 38.07 -2.63 -12.76
CA ASP A 312 37.91 -1.90 -11.49
C ASP A 312 36.43 -1.53 -11.24
N TRP A 313 36.13 -1.18 -9.99
CA TRP A 313 34.80 -0.67 -9.61
C TRP A 313 34.49 0.65 -10.30
N THR A 314 33.35 0.73 -10.95
CA THR A 314 32.83 1.93 -11.62
C THR A 314 31.62 2.47 -10.88
N ASP A 315 31.64 3.74 -10.51
CA ASP A 315 30.49 4.44 -9.92
C ASP A 315 29.53 4.87 -11.02
N LEU A 316 28.28 4.39 -10.96
CA LEU A 316 27.19 4.82 -11.84
C LEU A 316 26.41 6.02 -11.26
N GLY A 317 26.79 6.47 -10.07
CA GLY A 317 26.16 7.58 -9.36
C GLY A 317 24.92 7.15 -8.59
N THR A 318 24.10 8.14 -8.27
CA THR A 318 22.87 8.02 -7.49
C THR A 318 21.66 8.49 -8.29
N THR A 319 20.46 8.33 -7.73
CA THR A 319 19.23 8.87 -8.31
C THR A 319 19.37 10.38 -8.51
N PRO A 320 18.82 10.94 -9.61
CA PRO A 320 18.84 12.37 -9.83
C PRO A 320 18.28 13.11 -8.60
N GLN A 321 19.02 14.12 -8.11
CA GLN A 321 18.66 14.91 -6.93
C GLN A 321 18.67 14.18 -5.57
N ASP A 322 19.27 12.98 -5.48
CA ASP A 322 19.36 12.20 -4.22
C ASP A 322 18.00 11.92 -3.56
N VAL A 323 16.92 11.92 -4.36
CA VAL A 323 15.53 11.85 -3.85
C VAL A 323 15.21 10.52 -3.19
N ALA A 324 15.89 9.43 -3.58
CA ALA A 324 15.69 8.13 -2.96
C ALA A 324 16.92 7.21 -3.11
N VAL A 325 17.18 6.42 -2.07
CA VAL A 325 18.11 5.30 -2.12
C VAL A 325 17.41 4.11 -2.76
N VAL A 326 17.99 3.56 -3.82
CA VAL A 326 17.45 2.42 -4.59
C VAL A 326 18.24 1.15 -4.28
N SER A 327 17.53 0.06 -4.01
CA SER A 327 18.12 -1.28 -3.92
C SER A 327 17.85 -2.01 -5.24
N PRO A 328 18.85 -2.34 -6.06
CA PRO A 328 18.66 -3.18 -7.23
C PRO A 328 18.26 -4.60 -6.81
N ASN A 329 17.23 -5.15 -7.47
CA ASN A 329 16.75 -6.52 -7.26
C ASN A 329 17.00 -7.39 -8.51
N ALA A 330 17.12 -6.77 -9.68
CA ALA A 330 17.42 -7.45 -10.93
C ALA A 330 18.33 -6.58 -11.80
N ALA A 331 19.27 -7.22 -12.49
CA ALA A 331 20.15 -6.59 -13.46
C ALA A 331 20.27 -7.49 -14.68
N PHE A 332 20.39 -6.90 -15.87
CA PHE A 332 20.48 -7.59 -17.15
C PHE A 332 21.54 -6.92 -18.01
N GLU A 333 22.32 -7.74 -18.70
CA GLU A 333 23.18 -7.28 -19.78
C GLU A 333 22.46 -7.48 -21.11
N ILE A 334 22.27 -6.37 -21.82
CA ILE A 334 21.51 -6.29 -23.07
C ILE A 334 22.44 -5.83 -24.17
N GLU A 335 22.29 -6.41 -25.36
CA GLU A 335 22.94 -5.90 -26.56
C GLU A 335 22.22 -4.64 -27.05
N ALA A 336 22.94 -3.52 -27.11
CA ALA A 336 22.45 -2.26 -27.64
C ALA A 336 22.30 -2.33 -29.17
N ALA A 337 21.48 -1.46 -29.75
CA ALA A 337 21.18 -1.45 -31.18
C ALA A 337 22.42 -1.18 -32.07
N ASP A 338 23.47 -0.58 -31.50
CA ASP A 338 24.76 -0.32 -32.14
C ASP A 338 25.77 -1.46 -31.95
N GLY A 339 25.36 -2.57 -31.32
CA GLY A 339 26.21 -3.70 -30.94
C GLY A 339 27.02 -3.48 -29.66
N GLY A 340 26.81 -2.36 -28.96
CA GLY A 340 27.38 -2.08 -27.64
C GLY A 340 26.75 -2.92 -26.53
N ARG A 341 27.35 -2.88 -25.34
CA ARG A 341 26.78 -3.52 -24.14
C ARG A 341 26.06 -2.49 -23.28
N LEU A 342 24.88 -2.86 -22.83
CA LEU A 342 24.03 -2.08 -21.95
C LEU A 342 23.76 -2.86 -20.67
N ILE A 343 23.97 -2.23 -19.52
CA ILE A 343 23.47 -2.78 -18.25
C ILE A 343 22.14 -2.10 -17.94
N TRP A 344 21.08 -2.89 -17.83
CA TRP A 344 19.78 -2.43 -17.38
C TRP A 344 19.45 -3.05 -16.03
N MET A 345 18.85 -2.27 -15.13
CA MET A 345 18.55 -2.70 -13.78
C MET A 345 17.15 -2.25 -13.37
N ALA A 346 16.50 -3.05 -12.55
CA ALA A 346 15.29 -2.68 -11.81
C ALA A 346 15.55 -2.79 -10.32
N GLY A 347 14.99 -1.85 -9.57
CA GLY A 347 15.12 -1.82 -8.11
C GLY A 347 13.95 -1.16 -7.42
N VAL A 348 13.89 -1.38 -6.12
CA VAL A 348 12.91 -0.78 -5.22
C VAL A 348 13.61 0.25 -4.35
N SER A 349 13.05 1.45 -4.27
CA SER A 349 13.57 2.50 -3.39
C SER A 349 13.16 2.29 -1.94
N TRP A 350 13.88 2.91 -1.00
CA TRP A 350 13.46 2.98 0.42
C TRP A 350 12.14 3.73 0.63
N ALA A 351 11.71 4.51 -0.36
CA ALA A 351 10.38 5.10 -0.41
C ALA A 351 9.33 4.15 -1.01
N PHE A 352 9.66 2.88 -1.25
CA PHE A 352 8.78 1.85 -1.83
C PHE A 352 8.25 2.18 -3.23
N GLY A 353 9.02 2.95 -4.02
CA GLY A 353 8.77 3.19 -5.44
C GLY A 353 9.64 2.32 -6.33
N LEU A 354 9.14 1.98 -7.53
CA LEU A 354 9.87 1.23 -8.55
C LEU A 354 10.78 2.16 -9.36
N TRP A 355 12.02 1.74 -9.57
CA TRP A 355 13.03 2.47 -10.35
C TRP A 355 13.73 1.58 -11.36
N THR A 356 14.17 2.17 -12.46
CA THR A 356 15.10 1.51 -13.38
C THR A 356 16.32 2.36 -13.67
N LEU A 357 17.43 1.69 -13.97
CA LEU A 357 18.69 2.30 -14.36
C LEU A 357 19.18 1.64 -15.64
N GLN A 358 19.55 2.46 -16.61
CA GLN A 358 20.17 2.03 -17.85
C GLN A 358 21.56 2.65 -17.96
N SER A 359 22.61 1.84 -18.12
CA SER A 359 24.01 2.29 -18.20
C SER A 359 24.71 1.74 -19.44
N ASP A 360 25.25 2.62 -20.26
CA ASP A 360 26.12 2.34 -21.41
C ASP A 360 27.36 3.25 -21.40
N ALA A 361 28.12 3.24 -22.50
CA ALA A 361 29.27 4.12 -22.70
C ALA A 361 28.94 5.63 -22.66
N ALA A 362 27.69 6.02 -22.88
CA ALA A 362 27.25 7.42 -22.77
C ALA A 362 26.86 7.81 -21.34
N GLY A 363 26.82 6.85 -20.41
CA GLY A 363 26.56 7.05 -18.99
C GLY A 363 25.25 6.44 -18.51
N ALA A 364 24.94 6.70 -17.24
CA ALA A 364 23.79 6.16 -16.54
C ALA A 364 22.53 7.05 -16.73
N ARG A 365 21.39 6.43 -16.99
CA ARG A 365 20.08 7.07 -17.16
C ARG A 365 19.08 6.40 -16.21
N TRP A 366 18.52 7.22 -15.32
CA TRP A 366 17.56 6.79 -14.30
C TRP A 366 16.13 7.09 -14.74
N GLU A 367 15.20 6.20 -14.41
CA GLU A 367 13.77 6.42 -14.60
C GLU A 367 13.00 6.06 -13.33
N ASP A 368 12.21 7.01 -12.82
CA ASP A 368 11.24 6.80 -11.73
C ASP A 368 9.93 6.28 -12.32
N HIS A 369 9.47 5.13 -11.86
CA HIS A 369 8.16 4.60 -12.24
C HIS A 369 7.09 4.83 -11.18
N GLY A 370 7.46 5.37 -10.02
CA GLY A 370 6.60 5.61 -8.88
C GLY A 370 6.01 4.33 -8.32
N ARG A 371 4.76 4.43 -7.87
CA ARG A 371 3.99 3.37 -7.23
C ARG A 371 2.71 3.12 -8.02
N PRO A 372 2.27 1.86 -8.22
CA PRO A 372 0.93 1.58 -8.71
C PRO A 372 -0.14 1.95 -7.67
N GLY A 373 -1.42 1.88 -8.04
CA GLY A 373 -2.56 1.94 -7.10
C GLY A 373 -2.51 3.07 -6.05
N PRO A 374 -2.27 4.34 -6.43
CA PRO A 374 -2.21 5.44 -5.48
C PRO A 374 -3.54 5.66 -4.76
N VAL A 375 -3.49 6.13 -3.52
CA VAL A 375 -4.68 6.49 -2.74
C VAL A 375 -5.29 7.78 -3.30
N ALA A 376 -6.56 7.74 -3.67
CA ALA A 376 -7.29 8.89 -4.17
C ALA A 376 -7.88 9.74 -3.04
N SER A 377 -8.42 9.10 -1.98
CA SER A 377 -9.04 9.79 -0.85
C SER A 377 -9.14 8.93 0.41
N ILE A 378 -9.15 9.57 1.58
CA ILE A 378 -9.43 8.94 2.86
C ILE A 378 -10.94 8.99 3.12
N VAL A 379 -11.53 7.83 3.45
CA VAL A 379 -12.95 7.70 3.76
C VAL A 379 -13.23 8.12 5.21
N GLY A 380 -12.44 7.58 6.14
CA GLY A 380 -12.55 7.81 7.58
C GLY A 380 -11.73 6.79 8.36
N ALA A 381 -11.82 6.83 9.69
CA ALA A 381 -11.14 5.86 10.53
C ALA A 381 -11.94 5.59 11.80
N TYR A 382 -11.59 4.49 12.45
CA TYR A 382 -12.19 4.06 13.71
C TYR A 382 -11.18 3.23 14.50
N THR A 383 -11.52 2.97 15.75
CA THR A 383 -10.75 2.09 16.63
C THR A 383 -11.58 0.86 16.96
N ASP A 384 -11.00 -0.30 16.71
CA ASP A 384 -11.59 -1.58 17.07
C ASP A 384 -11.41 -1.88 18.56
N PRO A 385 -12.21 -2.81 19.12
CA PRO A 385 -11.93 -3.36 20.44
C PRO A 385 -10.54 -4.04 20.46
N PRO A 386 -9.88 -4.11 21.62
CA PRO A 386 -8.61 -4.81 21.75
C PRO A 386 -8.73 -6.28 21.33
N LEU A 387 -7.71 -6.79 20.64
CA LEU A 387 -7.60 -8.21 20.30
C LEU A 387 -6.86 -8.90 21.46
N HIS A 388 -7.56 -9.78 22.19
CA HIS A 388 -7.04 -10.50 23.37
C HIS A 388 -6.68 -9.56 24.55
N ASP A 389 -6.12 -10.09 25.65
CA ASP A 389 -5.77 -9.36 26.90
C ASP A 389 -4.64 -8.31 26.73
N THR A 390 -4.54 -7.65 25.58
CA THR A 390 -3.58 -6.59 25.29
C THR A 390 -4.23 -5.21 25.50
N LEU A 391 -3.42 -4.23 25.90
CA LEU A 391 -3.85 -2.82 25.96
C LEU A 391 -3.84 -2.15 24.57
N ASP A 392 -3.28 -2.84 23.58
CA ASP A 392 -3.10 -2.39 22.21
C ASP A 392 -4.38 -2.61 21.42
N ARG A 393 -4.84 -1.58 20.73
CA ARG A 393 -6.08 -1.59 19.97
C ARG A 393 -5.81 -1.41 18.49
N PRO A 394 -6.49 -2.16 17.61
CA PRO A 394 -6.41 -1.92 16.18
C PRO A 394 -7.04 -0.56 15.85
N VAL A 395 -6.33 0.20 15.03
CA VAL A 395 -6.80 1.46 14.44
C VAL A 395 -6.90 1.22 12.94
N VAL A 396 -8.10 1.43 12.40
CA VAL A 396 -8.39 1.14 11.00
C VAL A 396 -8.64 2.44 10.25
N VAL A 397 -7.88 2.65 9.18
CA VAL A 397 -8.04 3.79 8.27
C VAL A 397 -8.55 3.29 6.92
N ALA A 398 -9.77 3.68 6.58
CA ALA A 398 -10.40 3.33 5.31
C ALA A 398 -10.04 4.36 4.23
N ALA A 399 -9.61 3.89 3.06
CA ALA A 399 -9.22 4.72 1.93
C ALA A 399 -9.69 4.14 0.59
N LEU A 400 -9.84 5.01 -0.40
CA LEU A 400 -10.16 4.64 -1.77
C LEU A 400 -8.92 4.85 -2.65
N ASP A 401 -8.62 3.90 -3.52
CA ASP A 401 -7.62 4.08 -4.58
C ASP A 401 -8.21 4.79 -5.82
N GLU A 402 -7.36 5.12 -6.79
CA GLU A 402 -7.80 5.76 -8.05
C GLU A 402 -8.66 4.86 -8.95
N ARG A 403 -8.77 3.55 -8.66
CA ARG A 403 -9.70 2.64 -9.35
C ARG A 403 -11.06 2.58 -8.69
N GLY A 404 -11.29 3.35 -7.63
CA GLY A 404 -12.52 3.32 -6.84
C GLY A 404 -12.67 2.02 -6.06
N GLU A 405 -11.57 1.43 -5.59
CA GLU A 405 -11.60 0.24 -4.73
C GLU A 405 -11.35 0.63 -3.27
N LEU A 406 -12.04 -0.04 -2.35
CA LEU A 406 -11.93 0.22 -0.92
C LEU A 406 -10.81 -0.62 -0.31
N TRP A 407 -9.99 0.04 0.51
CA TRP A 407 -8.91 -0.53 1.28
C TRP A 407 -8.98 -0.09 2.74
N ASN A 408 -8.55 -0.96 3.65
CA ASN A 408 -8.33 -0.63 5.05
C ASN A 408 -6.84 -0.78 5.38
N CYS A 409 -6.21 0.30 5.84
CA CYS A 409 -4.93 0.20 6.53
C CYS A 409 -5.19 -0.12 7.99
N VAL A 410 -4.60 -1.20 8.49
CA VAL A 410 -4.65 -1.56 9.91
C VAL A 410 -3.30 -1.22 10.53
N THR A 411 -3.35 -0.33 11.52
CA THR A 411 -2.25 -0.04 12.42
C THR A 411 -2.71 -0.28 13.85
N TRP A 412 -1.84 -0.05 14.82
CA TRP A 412 -2.15 -0.30 16.22
C TRP A 412 -1.86 0.93 17.05
N GLY A 413 -2.57 1.06 18.17
CA GLY A 413 -2.45 2.21 19.04
C GLY A 413 -2.85 1.92 20.47
N ASN A 414 -2.37 2.74 21.39
CA ASN A 414 -2.75 2.73 22.80
C ASN A 414 -2.64 4.16 23.38
N SER A 415 -2.68 4.29 24.71
CA SER A 415 -2.65 5.60 25.37
C SER A 415 -1.38 6.42 25.13
N THR A 416 -0.33 5.86 24.52
CA THR A 416 0.91 6.60 24.19
C THR A 416 0.96 7.10 22.75
N GLY A 417 0.09 6.61 21.87
CA GLY A 417 0.08 6.99 20.45
C GLY A 417 -0.21 5.82 19.52
N LEU A 418 0.10 6.02 18.24
CA LEU A 418 0.03 5.00 17.19
C LEU A 418 1.41 4.35 17.04
N PHE A 419 1.44 3.05 16.75
CA PHE A 419 2.67 2.31 16.50
C PHE A 419 2.58 1.55 15.19
N VAL A 420 3.59 1.78 14.36
CA VAL A 420 3.77 1.12 13.07
C VAL A 420 4.70 -0.07 13.29
N SER A 421 4.14 -1.24 13.58
CA SER A 421 4.91 -2.49 13.73
C SER A 421 4.82 -3.38 12.49
N SER A 422 3.69 -3.36 11.78
CA SER A 422 3.45 -4.04 10.52
C SER A 422 2.14 -3.53 9.91
N GLU A 423 2.20 -2.54 9.04
CA GLU A 423 1.01 -2.06 8.34
C GLU A 423 0.51 -3.13 7.38
N SER A 424 -0.76 -3.48 7.50
CA SER A 424 -1.43 -4.33 6.52
C SER A 424 -2.52 -3.54 5.82
N TRP A 425 -2.46 -3.53 4.50
CA TRP A 425 -3.48 -2.97 3.63
C TRP A 425 -4.42 -4.07 3.20
N VAL A 426 -5.60 -4.11 3.81
CA VAL A 426 -6.63 -5.12 3.54
C VAL A 426 -7.55 -4.65 2.41
N TYR A 427 -7.64 -5.48 1.38
CA TYR A 427 -8.51 -5.22 0.22
C TYR A 427 -9.98 -5.55 0.52
N HIS A 428 -10.88 -4.60 0.29
CA HIS A 428 -12.33 -4.80 0.34
C HIS A 428 -13.01 -4.72 -1.03
N GLY A 429 -12.27 -4.24 -2.03
CA GLY A 429 -12.73 -4.15 -3.41
C GLY A 429 -13.90 -3.21 -3.61
N ARG A 430 -14.79 -3.61 -4.52
CA ARG A 430 -15.91 -2.80 -5.00
C ARG A 430 -17.24 -3.25 -4.41
N PRO A 431 -18.22 -2.33 -4.26
CA PRO A 431 -19.53 -2.67 -3.73
C PRO A 431 -20.28 -3.76 -4.51
N ALA A 432 -20.17 -3.74 -5.84
CA ALA A 432 -20.76 -4.72 -6.74
C ALA A 432 -19.96 -4.80 -8.05
N PRO A 433 -20.14 -5.88 -8.85
CA PRO A 433 -19.54 -5.96 -10.18
C PRO A 433 -19.87 -4.73 -11.04
N GLY A 434 -18.85 -4.03 -11.50
CA GLY A 434 -18.99 -2.83 -12.33
C GLY A 434 -19.32 -1.52 -11.59
N VAL A 435 -19.44 -1.54 -10.26
CA VAL A 435 -19.70 -0.33 -9.46
C VAL A 435 -18.43 0.06 -8.70
N GLY A 436 -17.76 1.14 -9.10
CA GLY A 436 -16.64 1.72 -8.35
C GLY A 436 -17.11 2.59 -7.18
N CYS A 437 -16.26 2.77 -6.18
CA CYS A 437 -16.45 3.77 -5.12
C CYS A 437 -16.05 5.16 -5.66
N ALA A 438 -17.05 6.01 -5.91
CA ALA A 438 -16.84 7.37 -6.39
C ALA A 438 -16.28 8.30 -5.31
N LYS A 439 -16.80 8.17 -4.07
CA LYS A 439 -16.49 9.05 -2.93
C LYS A 439 -16.61 8.32 -1.60
N GLY A 440 -15.71 8.62 -0.66
CA GLY A 440 -15.86 8.26 0.74
C GLY A 440 -16.85 9.17 1.47
N VAL A 441 -17.72 8.59 2.31
CA VAL A 441 -18.67 9.33 3.16
C VAL A 441 -18.14 9.41 4.60
N GLY A 442 -17.74 8.28 5.17
CA GLY A 442 -17.19 8.20 6.52
C GLY A 442 -17.21 6.79 7.07
N ALA A 443 -16.57 6.59 8.22
CA ALA A 443 -16.56 5.31 8.94
C ALA A 443 -17.01 5.50 10.38
N ILE A 444 -17.58 4.44 10.98
CA ILE A 444 -18.00 4.43 12.38
C ILE A 444 -18.00 3.01 12.94
N THR A 445 -17.59 2.85 14.19
CA THR A 445 -17.85 1.67 15.01
C THR A 445 -18.96 1.95 16.01
N LEU A 446 -19.81 0.95 16.25
CA LEU A 446 -20.89 1.05 17.21
C LEU A 446 -20.68 0.01 18.32
N ALA A 447 -20.74 0.46 19.57
CA ALA A 447 -20.68 -0.43 20.72
C ALA A 447 -21.86 -1.41 20.72
N GLY A 448 -21.61 -2.68 21.06
CA GLY A 448 -22.67 -3.67 21.30
C GLY A 448 -22.61 -4.97 20.47
N GLY A 449 -21.54 -5.21 19.71
CA GLY A 449 -21.28 -6.50 19.05
C GLY A 449 -19.90 -7.06 19.40
N ASP A 450 -19.73 -8.38 19.22
CA ASP A 450 -18.44 -9.07 19.25
C ASP A 450 -18.31 -9.92 17.97
N PRO A 451 -17.53 -9.48 16.97
CA PRO A 451 -16.79 -8.22 16.90
C PRO A 451 -17.72 -7.00 16.80
N GLN A 452 -17.22 -5.81 17.16
CA GLN A 452 -18.00 -4.58 17.03
C GLN A 452 -18.31 -4.32 15.55
N PRO A 453 -19.56 -4.00 15.18
CA PRO A 453 -19.89 -3.71 13.79
C PRO A 453 -19.25 -2.39 13.37
N ALA A 454 -18.22 -2.50 12.53
CA ALA A 454 -17.62 -1.39 11.81
C ALA A 454 -18.38 -1.15 10.50
N TRP A 455 -18.70 0.11 10.20
CA TRP A 455 -19.37 0.51 8.95
C TRP A 455 -18.52 1.53 8.22
N VAL A 456 -18.22 1.27 6.95
CA VAL A 456 -17.53 2.18 6.04
C VAL A 456 -18.47 2.54 4.90
N PHE A 457 -18.94 3.79 4.88
CA PHE A 457 -19.90 4.26 3.87
C PHE A 457 -19.20 4.94 2.69
N VAL A 458 -19.68 4.62 1.49
CA VAL A 458 -19.19 5.17 0.23
C VAL A 458 -20.36 5.46 -0.71
N ILE A 459 -20.15 6.35 -1.66
CA ILE A 459 -21.06 6.57 -2.79
C ILE A 459 -20.50 5.83 -3.98
N GLY A 460 -21.31 4.97 -4.61
CA GLY A 460 -20.95 4.27 -5.83
C GLY A 460 -21.03 5.17 -7.06
N ASP A 461 -20.31 4.84 -8.13
CA ASP A 461 -20.43 5.51 -9.44
C ASP A 461 -21.83 5.36 -10.07
N ASP A 462 -22.63 4.42 -9.55
CA ASP A 462 -24.06 4.24 -9.84
C ASP A 462 -24.98 5.25 -9.10
N GLY A 463 -24.41 6.16 -8.31
CA GLY A 463 -25.13 7.15 -7.53
C GLY A 463 -25.84 6.59 -6.31
N ARG A 464 -25.55 5.36 -5.87
CA ARG A 464 -26.13 4.74 -4.67
C ARG A 464 -25.22 4.88 -3.46
N LEU A 465 -25.82 4.81 -2.27
CA LEU A 465 -25.10 4.68 -1.02
C LEU A 465 -24.81 3.21 -0.77
N TRP A 466 -23.55 2.89 -0.50
CA TRP A 466 -23.09 1.55 -0.15
C TRP A 466 -22.39 1.58 1.21
N ALA A 467 -22.40 0.45 1.90
CA ALA A 467 -21.60 0.27 3.11
C ALA A 467 -20.85 -1.04 3.07
N ARG A 468 -19.56 -1.00 3.41
CA ARG A 468 -18.81 -2.19 3.80
C ARG A 468 -18.94 -2.34 5.31
N THR A 469 -19.46 -3.48 5.77
CA THR A 469 -19.71 -3.72 7.20
C THR A 469 -19.16 -5.06 7.64
N ALA A 470 -18.69 -5.16 8.88
CA ALA A 470 -18.24 -6.40 9.49
C ALA A 470 -19.24 -6.89 10.55
N ASP A 471 -19.43 -8.21 10.62
CA ASP A 471 -20.03 -8.91 11.75
C ASP A 471 -19.18 -10.16 12.11
N ALA A 472 -19.72 -11.06 12.93
CA ALA A 472 -19.03 -12.30 13.30
C ALA A 472 -18.70 -13.24 12.11
N ALA A 473 -19.39 -13.10 10.98
CA ALA A 473 -19.13 -13.84 9.75
C ALA A 473 -18.13 -13.13 8.82
N GLY A 474 -17.65 -11.94 9.20
CA GLY A 474 -16.68 -11.15 8.45
C GLY A 474 -17.31 -10.00 7.67
N TRP A 475 -16.59 -9.52 6.67
CA TRP A 475 -16.95 -8.30 5.94
C TRP A 475 -17.95 -8.57 4.79
N THR A 476 -19.01 -7.76 4.68
CA THR A 476 -20.02 -7.80 3.62
C THR A 476 -20.32 -6.41 3.05
N TRP A 477 -20.74 -6.36 1.78
CA TRP A 477 -21.21 -5.13 1.14
C TRP A 477 -22.74 -5.07 1.23
N VAL A 478 -23.26 -3.92 1.65
CA VAL A 478 -24.69 -3.65 1.75
C VAL A 478 -25.06 -2.52 0.81
N ASP A 479 -25.99 -2.79 -0.10
CA ASP A 479 -26.62 -1.77 -0.95
C ASP A 479 -27.68 -1.01 -0.14
N HIS A 480 -27.41 0.25 0.19
CA HIS A 480 -28.42 1.12 0.80
C HIS A 480 -29.30 1.79 -0.26
N GLY A 481 -29.06 1.55 -1.54
CA GLY A 481 -29.77 2.14 -2.66
C GLY A 481 -29.61 3.65 -2.65
N ALA A 482 -30.65 4.34 -3.11
CA ALA A 482 -30.67 5.79 -3.13
C ALA A 482 -32.07 6.31 -2.81
N PRO A 483 -32.20 7.51 -2.22
CA PRO A 483 -33.49 8.02 -1.78
C PRO A 483 -34.41 8.28 -2.97
N ALA A 484 -35.62 7.69 -2.95
CA ALA A 484 -36.63 7.87 -4.00
C ALA A 484 -36.13 7.71 -5.46
N GLY A 485 -35.10 6.88 -5.68
CA GLY A 485 -34.48 6.67 -6.99
C GLY A 485 -33.65 7.86 -7.51
N ARG A 486 -33.26 8.79 -6.64
CA ARG A 486 -32.37 9.92 -6.92
C ARG A 486 -30.91 9.50 -6.83
N SER A 487 -29.99 10.20 -7.48
CA SER A 487 -28.55 9.92 -7.32
C SER A 487 -27.99 10.66 -6.11
N VAL A 488 -27.31 9.96 -5.23
CA VAL A 488 -26.52 10.55 -4.14
C VAL A 488 -25.28 11.26 -4.71
N LYS A 489 -25.01 12.49 -4.27
CA LYS A 489 -23.89 13.33 -4.79
C LYS A 489 -22.79 13.59 -3.77
N SER A 490 -23.15 13.65 -2.49
CA SER A 490 -22.22 13.78 -1.37
C SER A 490 -22.88 13.32 -0.07
N GLY A 491 -22.07 13.02 0.93
CA GLY A 491 -22.51 12.74 2.29
C GLY A 491 -21.49 13.24 3.30
N VAL A 492 -21.87 13.17 4.57
CA VAL A 492 -21.00 13.47 5.71
C VAL A 492 -20.85 12.24 6.58
N ALA A 493 -19.87 12.26 7.49
CA ALA A 493 -19.58 11.13 8.36
C ALA A 493 -20.85 10.61 9.06
N PRO A 494 -21.03 9.28 9.16
CA PRO A 494 -22.18 8.70 9.82
C PRO A 494 -22.20 9.04 11.31
N ILE A 495 -23.39 9.18 11.88
CA ILE A 495 -23.59 9.36 13.33
C ILE A 495 -24.26 8.10 13.90
N ALA A 496 -24.05 7.81 15.18
CA ALA A 496 -24.85 6.79 15.85
C ALA A 496 -26.34 7.21 15.85
N ALA A 497 -27.26 6.29 15.56
CA ALA A 497 -28.70 6.51 15.68
C ALA A 497 -29.20 6.18 17.10
N ASP A 498 -30.45 6.54 17.40
CA ASP A 498 -31.17 6.23 18.65
C ASP A 498 -32.42 5.38 18.31
N PRO A 499 -32.64 4.18 18.91
CA PRO A 499 -31.83 3.53 19.94
C PRO A 499 -30.42 3.16 19.47
N PRO A 500 -29.44 3.12 20.40
CA PRO A 500 -28.04 2.83 20.07
C PRO A 500 -27.91 1.44 19.44
N GLY A 501 -27.19 1.36 18.31
CA GLY A 501 -26.90 0.10 17.63
C GLY A 501 -26.89 0.13 16.10
N ALA A 502 -27.31 1.22 15.46
CA ALA A 502 -27.23 1.39 14.00
C ALA A 502 -26.74 2.80 13.61
N PRO A 503 -26.04 2.98 12.48
CA PRO A 503 -25.62 4.30 12.03
C PRO A 503 -26.74 5.02 11.27
N ALA A 504 -26.71 6.36 11.30
CA ALA A 504 -27.50 7.24 10.45
C ALA A 504 -26.58 8.05 9.54
N VAL A 505 -26.89 8.06 8.24
CA VAL A 505 -26.08 8.74 7.21
C VAL A 505 -26.89 9.85 6.58
N HIS A 506 -26.32 11.05 6.51
CA HIS A 506 -26.93 12.20 5.87
C HIS A 506 -26.28 12.46 4.51
N VAL A 507 -27.10 12.57 3.48
CA VAL A 507 -26.65 12.71 2.09
C VAL A 507 -27.40 13.80 1.35
N LEU A 508 -26.73 14.38 0.36
CA LEU A 508 -27.31 15.32 -0.60
C LEU A 508 -27.53 14.56 -1.91
N ALA A 509 -28.77 14.60 -2.41
CA ALA A 509 -29.13 13.98 -3.69
C ALA A 509 -29.19 15.02 -4.82
N ASP A 510 -29.34 14.54 -6.06
CA ASP A 510 -29.44 15.39 -7.26
C ASP A 510 -30.67 16.30 -7.33
N ASP A 511 -31.66 16.08 -6.47
CA ASP A 511 -32.80 16.98 -6.28
C ASP A 511 -32.49 18.18 -5.36
N GLY A 512 -31.25 18.28 -4.86
CA GLY A 512 -30.81 19.37 -3.99
C GLY A 512 -31.40 19.33 -2.58
N ARG A 513 -31.93 18.16 -2.15
CA ARG A 513 -32.51 17.95 -0.82
C ARG A 513 -31.60 17.11 0.07
N LEU A 514 -31.77 17.29 1.38
CA LEU A 514 -31.11 16.49 2.39
C LEU A 514 -31.94 15.23 2.67
N TRP A 515 -31.28 14.09 2.62
CA TRP A 515 -31.86 12.80 2.93
C TRP A 515 -31.10 12.13 4.07
N MET A 516 -31.82 11.42 4.92
CA MET A 516 -31.24 10.63 6.02
C MET A 516 -31.55 9.15 5.81
N ARG A 517 -30.51 8.31 5.85
CA ARG A 517 -30.61 6.86 5.86
C ARG A 517 -30.35 6.36 7.27
N SER A 518 -31.34 5.72 7.89
CA SER A 518 -31.22 5.20 9.26
C SER A 518 -32.01 3.91 9.44
N ALA A 519 -31.70 3.15 10.50
CA ALA A 519 -32.53 2.04 10.90
C ALA A 519 -33.82 2.54 11.58
N SER A 520 -34.96 1.99 11.18
CA SER A 520 -36.27 2.26 11.78
C SER A 520 -37.16 1.02 11.66
N GLY A 521 -37.83 0.62 12.74
CA GLY A 521 -38.83 -0.47 12.69
C GLY A 521 -38.29 -1.84 12.26
N GLY A 522 -37.03 -2.15 12.59
CA GLY A 522 -36.40 -3.44 12.25
C GLY A 522 -35.75 -3.51 10.86
N GLY A 523 -35.70 -2.41 10.12
CA GLY A 523 -35.03 -2.34 8.82
C GLY A 523 -34.51 -0.95 8.49
N TRP A 524 -33.94 -0.79 7.31
CA TRP A 524 -33.41 0.48 6.84
C TRP A 524 -34.45 1.33 6.12
N SER A 525 -34.50 2.64 6.37
CA SER A 525 -35.39 3.57 5.68
C SER A 525 -34.69 4.85 5.24
N TRP A 526 -35.16 5.41 4.12
CA TRP A 526 -34.82 6.76 3.67
C TRP A 526 -35.87 7.73 4.18
N THR A 527 -35.41 8.81 4.82
CA THR A 527 -36.26 9.92 5.29
C THR A 527 -35.90 11.20 4.54
N ASP A 528 -36.89 11.81 3.89
CA ASP A 528 -36.74 13.13 3.27
C ASP A 528 -36.69 14.20 4.37
N ARG A 529 -35.55 14.89 4.51
CA ARG A 529 -35.42 16.05 5.42
C ARG A 529 -35.74 17.36 4.71
N GLY A 530 -36.03 17.31 3.42
CA GLY A 530 -36.35 18.44 2.58
C GLY A 530 -35.14 19.33 2.30
N ALA A 531 -35.43 20.58 2.01
CA ALA A 531 -34.46 21.65 1.87
C ALA A 531 -35.00 22.91 2.57
N PRO A 532 -34.13 23.86 2.93
CA PRO A 532 -34.56 25.17 3.39
C PRO A 532 -35.60 25.83 2.45
N PRO A 533 -36.59 26.57 2.99
CA PRO A 533 -37.67 27.14 2.19
C PRO A 533 -37.16 28.02 1.04
N GLY A 534 -37.53 27.66 -0.19
CA GLY A 534 -37.21 28.44 -1.40
C GLY A 534 -35.77 28.31 -1.90
N GLN A 535 -34.97 27.37 -1.37
CA GLN A 535 -33.55 27.25 -1.69
C GLN A 535 -33.11 25.80 -1.88
N LEU A 536 -32.09 25.59 -2.71
CA LEU A 536 -31.41 24.30 -2.82
C LEU A 536 -30.18 24.26 -1.91
N ILE A 537 -29.87 23.06 -1.41
CA ILE A 537 -28.70 22.81 -0.59
C ILE A 537 -27.47 22.73 -1.50
N PHE A 538 -26.45 23.52 -1.18
CA PHE A 538 -25.16 23.51 -1.87
C PHE A 538 -24.20 22.50 -1.23
N ALA A 539 -24.12 22.48 0.10
CA ALA A 539 -23.24 21.58 0.85
C ALA A 539 -23.83 21.20 2.20
N ILE A 540 -23.44 20.04 2.72
CA ILE A 540 -23.74 19.64 4.10
C ILE A 540 -22.53 20.04 4.94
N ALA A 541 -22.76 20.85 5.98
CA ALA A 541 -21.69 21.22 6.92
C ALA A 541 -21.38 20.09 7.91
N GLY A 542 -22.40 19.33 8.29
CA GLY A 542 -22.25 18.13 9.11
C GLY A 542 -23.57 17.65 9.68
N ALA A 543 -23.54 16.52 10.39
CA ALA A 543 -24.64 16.03 11.21
C ALA A 543 -24.12 15.59 12.57
N ALA A 544 -24.95 15.74 13.61
CA ALA A 544 -24.62 15.34 14.98
C ALA A 544 -25.87 14.79 15.68
N LEU A 545 -25.65 13.86 16.61
CA LEU A 545 -26.69 13.39 17.52
C LEU A 545 -26.63 14.20 18.81
N LEU A 546 -27.50 15.20 18.96
CA LEU A 546 -27.49 16.12 20.09
C LEU A 546 -28.29 15.55 21.28
N PRO A 547 -27.70 15.41 22.47
CA PRO A 547 -28.44 15.06 23.67
C PRO A 547 -29.36 16.21 24.11
N THR A 548 -30.59 15.89 24.50
CA THR A 548 -31.58 16.85 25.03
C THR A 548 -32.26 16.25 26.27
N ALA A 549 -33.04 17.05 26.99
CA ALA A 549 -33.81 16.56 28.13
C ALA A 549 -34.85 15.49 27.73
N GLN A 550 -35.27 15.46 26.46
CA GLN A 550 -36.29 14.57 25.92
C GLN A 550 -35.71 13.34 25.20
N GLY A 551 -34.39 13.15 25.21
CA GLY A 551 -33.68 12.12 24.45
C GLY A 551 -32.67 12.70 23.48
N ARG A 552 -32.23 11.93 22.50
CA ARG A 552 -31.25 12.38 21.51
C ARG A 552 -31.94 12.75 20.19
N ILE A 553 -31.52 13.85 19.57
CA ILE A 553 -32.10 14.30 18.30
C ILE A 553 -31.04 14.40 17.20
N PRO A 554 -31.29 13.86 15.99
CA PRO A 554 -30.39 14.00 14.86
C PRO A 554 -30.53 15.40 14.23
N VAL A 555 -29.49 16.21 14.41
CA VAL A 555 -29.38 17.57 13.85
C VAL A 555 -28.49 17.52 12.62
N ALA A 556 -28.89 18.24 11.57
CA ALA A 556 -28.06 18.43 10.38
C ALA A 556 -27.91 19.92 10.08
N ALA A 557 -26.71 20.32 9.68
CA ALA A 557 -26.36 21.68 9.30
C ALA A 557 -25.97 21.71 7.82
N VAL A 558 -26.52 22.65 7.06
CA VAL A 558 -26.29 22.76 5.62
C VAL A 558 -26.04 24.20 5.20
N VAL A 559 -25.39 24.35 4.06
CA VAL A 559 -25.13 25.63 3.41
C VAL A 559 -25.96 25.69 2.13
N THR A 560 -26.67 26.78 1.93
CA THR A 560 -27.53 27.03 0.76
C THR A 560 -26.84 27.92 -0.27
N GLY A 561 -27.38 27.99 -1.49
CA GLY A 561 -26.77 28.73 -2.60
C GLY A 561 -26.63 30.26 -2.38
N ASP A 562 -27.35 30.83 -1.42
CA ASP A 562 -27.19 32.22 -0.99
C ASP A 562 -26.00 32.43 -0.03
N GLY A 563 -25.41 31.35 0.48
CA GLY A 563 -24.29 31.34 1.41
C GLY A 563 -24.70 31.31 2.89
N HIS A 564 -25.98 31.11 3.21
CA HIS A 564 -26.46 31.03 4.59
C HIS A 564 -26.26 29.64 5.21
N LEU A 565 -26.11 29.60 6.54
CA LEU A 565 -26.15 28.37 7.33
C LEU A 565 -27.58 28.08 7.74
N TRP A 566 -28.04 26.84 7.52
CA TRP A 566 -29.35 26.38 7.95
C TRP A 566 -29.23 25.15 8.83
N VAL A 567 -30.03 25.09 9.89
CA VAL A 567 -30.10 23.94 10.80
C VAL A 567 -31.44 23.23 10.65
N SER A 568 -31.39 21.91 10.47
CA SER A 568 -32.54 21.01 10.41
C SER A 568 -32.64 20.20 11.70
N VAL A 569 -33.81 20.23 12.33
CA VAL A 569 -34.14 19.42 13.52
C VAL A 569 -35.45 18.66 13.30
N PRO A 570 -35.65 17.50 13.96
CA PRO A 570 -36.94 16.82 13.94
C PRO A 570 -38.08 17.71 14.46
N ASP A 571 -39.24 17.64 13.80
CA ASP A 571 -40.48 18.32 14.19
C ASP A 571 -41.69 17.43 13.87
N GLY A 572 -42.09 16.61 14.84
CA GLY A 572 -43.08 15.55 14.66
C GLY A 572 -42.63 14.52 13.63
N ALA A 573 -43.42 14.33 12.58
CA ALA A 573 -43.08 13.45 11.44
C ALA A 573 -42.29 14.17 10.33
N SER A 574 -41.92 15.44 10.54
CA SER A 574 -41.25 16.30 9.57
C SER A 574 -39.95 16.87 10.13
N PHE A 575 -39.33 17.80 9.38
CA PHE A 575 -38.13 18.50 9.82
C PHE A 575 -38.31 19.99 9.68
N ARG A 576 -37.96 20.72 10.75
CA ARG A 576 -37.99 22.16 10.77
C ARG A 576 -36.63 22.72 10.40
N TRP A 577 -36.62 23.67 9.48
CA TRP A 577 -35.44 24.40 9.04
C TRP A 577 -35.40 25.79 9.68
N THR A 578 -34.24 26.19 10.20
CA THR A 578 -34.03 27.53 10.79
C THR A 578 -32.80 28.17 10.18
N ASP A 579 -32.97 29.34 9.57
CA ASP A 579 -31.87 30.15 9.04
C ASP A 579 -31.02 30.68 10.21
N GLN A 580 -29.73 30.41 10.15
CA GLN A 580 -28.73 30.90 11.10
C GLN A 580 -27.95 32.11 10.55
N GLY A 581 -28.27 32.53 9.31
CA GLY A 581 -27.65 33.64 8.62
C GLY A 581 -26.23 33.34 8.16
N VAL A 582 -25.47 34.42 8.06
CA VAL A 582 -24.05 34.44 7.71
C VAL A 582 -23.24 35.03 8.87
N PRO A 583 -21.92 34.74 8.95
CA PRO A 583 -21.09 35.20 10.07
C PRO A 583 -21.01 36.74 10.20
N ALA A 584 -21.07 37.45 9.08
CA ALA A 584 -21.12 38.90 9.02
C ALA A 584 -21.80 39.35 7.71
N ALA A 585 -22.28 40.61 7.65
CA ALA A 585 -23.03 41.11 6.49
C ALA A 585 -22.29 41.05 5.14
N ALA A 586 -20.95 41.06 5.16
CA ALA A 586 -20.12 40.95 3.97
C ALA A 586 -19.68 39.52 3.64
N GLU A 587 -20.03 38.55 4.50
CA GLU A 587 -19.61 37.15 4.37
C GLU A 587 -20.69 36.30 3.70
N LYS A 588 -20.23 35.30 2.97
CA LYS A 588 -21.00 34.13 2.54
C LYS A 588 -20.27 32.88 2.96
N ILE A 589 -21.00 31.85 3.33
CA ILE A 589 -20.41 30.54 3.63
C ILE A 589 -20.18 29.80 2.32
N VAL A 590 -18.95 29.31 2.12
CA VAL A 590 -18.54 28.63 0.89
C VAL A 590 -18.10 27.18 1.09
N ALA A 591 -17.88 26.76 2.34
CA ALA A 591 -17.62 25.37 2.69
C ALA A 591 -18.00 25.10 4.15
N GLY A 592 -18.47 23.88 4.44
CA GLY A 592 -18.54 23.36 5.80
C GLY A 592 -17.27 22.58 6.14
N ILE A 593 -16.84 22.66 7.40
CA ILE A 593 -15.72 21.88 7.92
C ILE A 593 -16.24 20.69 8.74
N GLY A 594 -17.19 20.94 9.63
CA GLY A 594 -17.76 19.90 10.48
C GLY A 594 -18.70 20.44 11.54
N ILE A 595 -19.16 19.56 12.40
CA ILE A 595 -20.06 19.85 13.52
C ILE A 595 -19.72 18.94 14.69
N GLU A 596 -19.65 19.49 15.90
CA GLU A 596 -19.44 18.70 17.10
C GLU A 596 -20.42 19.06 18.20
N VAL A 597 -20.74 18.07 19.04
CA VAL A 597 -21.43 18.32 20.31
C VAL A 597 -20.41 18.85 21.30
N VAL A 598 -20.67 20.05 21.82
CA VAL A 598 -19.82 20.71 22.82
C VAL A 598 -20.60 20.93 24.11
N THR A 599 -19.90 20.91 25.24
CA THR A 599 -20.51 21.10 26.56
C THR A 599 -19.72 22.10 27.37
N VAL A 600 -20.39 23.19 27.77
CA VAL A 600 -19.82 24.17 28.70
C VAL A 600 -20.13 23.73 30.14
N PRO A 601 -19.20 23.85 31.10
CA PRO A 601 -19.44 23.46 32.49
C PRO A 601 -20.74 24.06 33.05
N GLY A 602 -21.63 23.19 33.53
CA GLY A 602 -22.93 23.58 34.11
C GLY A 602 -24.00 24.00 33.09
N GLY A 603 -23.72 23.96 31.79
CA GLY A 603 -24.68 24.27 30.71
C GLY A 603 -25.23 23.01 30.01
N PRO A 604 -26.32 23.15 29.23
CA PRO A 604 -26.78 22.08 28.36
C PRO A 604 -25.80 21.83 27.21
N PRO A 605 -25.79 20.62 26.61
CA PRO A 605 -25.04 20.35 25.39
C PRO A 605 -25.53 21.22 24.23
N MET A 606 -24.59 21.64 23.39
CA MET A 606 -24.82 22.50 22.22
C MET A 606 -24.05 21.95 21.01
N LEU A 607 -24.23 22.56 19.84
CA LEU A 607 -23.43 22.26 18.67
C LEU A 607 -22.50 23.43 18.36
N ASP A 608 -21.24 23.12 18.07
CA ASP A 608 -20.34 24.03 17.36
C ASP A 608 -20.28 23.59 15.90
N ILE A 609 -20.83 24.43 15.00
CA ILE A 609 -20.83 24.19 13.56
C ILE A 609 -19.72 25.05 12.93
N VAL A 610 -18.79 24.42 12.21
CA VAL A 610 -17.59 25.09 11.73
C VAL A 610 -17.61 25.20 10.21
N VAL A 611 -17.32 26.39 9.69
CA VAL A 611 -17.45 26.73 8.27
C VAL A 611 -16.34 27.67 7.79
N VAL A 612 -16.22 27.82 6.47
CA VAL A 612 -15.32 28.79 5.82
C VAL A 612 -16.14 29.91 5.18
N GLY A 613 -15.78 31.16 5.49
CA GLY A 613 -16.38 32.38 4.93
C GLY A 613 -15.68 32.90 3.67
N SER A 614 -16.40 33.68 2.87
CA SER A 614 -15.92 34.41 1.69
C SER A 614 -16.50 35.83 1.69
N PRO A 615 -15.71 36.87 1.38
CA PRO A 615 -14.38 36.82 0.75
C PRO A 615 -13.21 36.63 1.72
N SER A 616 -13.44 36.64 3.04
CA SER A 616 -12.32 36.63 3.99
C SER A 616 -11.49 35.36 3.96
N GLY A 617 -12.08 34.22 3.58
CA GLY A 617 -11.43 32.92 3.63
C GLY A 617 -11.15 32.44 5.06
N GLN A 618 -11.77 33.06 6.06
CA GLN A 618 -11.58 32.75 7.48
C GLN A 618 -12.45 31.57 7.91
N VAL A 619 -11.99 30.89 8.95
CA VAL A 619 -12.78 29.89 9.66
C VAL A 619 -13.67 30.56 10.68
N TRP A 620 -14.93 30.13 10.73
CA TRP A 620 -15.94 30.60 11.68
C TRP A 620 -16.57 29.40 12.39
N SER A 621 -16.86 29.56 13.68
CA SER A 621 -17.75 28.64 14.39
C SER A 621 -19.07 29.32 14.72
N HIS A 622 -20.18 28.61 14.49
CA HIS A 622 -21.51 28.98 14.93
C HIS A 622 -21.90 28.13 16.12
N ARG A 623 -22.11 28.77 17.27
CA ARG A 623 -22.61 28.08 18.46
C ARG A 623 -24.12 28.03 18.44
N TRP A 624 -24.66 26.81 18.38
CA TRP A 624 -26.09 26.55 18.27
C TRP A 624 -26.62 25.77 19.49
N PRO A 625 -27.30 26.43 20.44
CA PRO A 625 -28.09 25.77 21.47
C PRO A 625 -29.52 25.45 20.99
N PRO A 626 -30.13 24.35 21.45
CA PRO A 626 -31.56 24.10 21.24
C PRO A 626 -32.43 25.20 21.85
N GLY A 627 -33.03 26.05 21.00
CA GLY A 627 -33.97 27.09 21.43
C GLY A 627 -33.35 28.27 22.18
N GLY A 628 -32.02 28.39 22.19
CA GLY A 628 -31.29 29.50 22.82
C GLY A 628 -30.78 30.55 21.82
N THR A 629 -30.01 31.52 22.34
CA THR A 629 -29.32 32.52 21.52
C THR A 629 -28.11 31.92 20.82
N THR A 630 -27.97 32.19 19.54
CA THR A 630 -26.86 31.71 18.72
C THR A 630 -25.82 32.81 18.50
N GLY A 631 -24.60 32.44 18.08
CA GLY A 631 -23.54 33.41 17.85
C GLY A 631 -22.39 32.87 17.00
N TRP A 632 -21.80 33.78 16.23
CA TRP A 632 -20.66 33.53 15.37
C TRP A 632 -19.36 33.99 16.02
N THR A 633 -18.33 33.15 15.94
CA THR A 633 -16.97 33.46 16.40
C THR A 633 -16.00 33.29 15.24
N ALA A 634 -15.19 34.32 14.97
CA ALA A 634 -14.12 34.26 13.99
C ALA A 634 -12.87 33.60 14.59
N HIS A 635 -12.28 32.65 13.86
CA HIS A 635 -11.01 32.01 14.23
C HIS A 635 -9.85 32.44 13.32
N GLY A 636 -10.11 33.35 12.37
CA GLY A 636 -9.12 33.85 11.45
C GLY A 636 -8.67 32.79 10.43
N ARG A 637 -7.42 32.92 9.98
CA ARG A 637 -6.76 32.00 9.03
C ARG A 637 -5.43 31.52 9.60
N PRO A 638 -5.03 30.26 9.36
CA PRO A 638 -3.70 29.82 9.69
C PRO A 638 -2.66 30.55 8.84
N ALA A 639 -1.70 31.22 9.49
CA ALA A 639 -0.62 31.97 8.83
C ALA A 639 -1.09 32.90 7.67
N ASP A 640 -2.31 33.44 7.77
CA ASP A 640 -2.99 34.21 6.72
C ASP A 640 -3.22 33.49 5.37
N ALA A 641 -2.98 32.17 5.31
CA ALA A 641 -3.28 31.34 4.17
C ALA A 641 -4.80 31.14 4.01
N ARG A 642 -5.28 31.11 2.76
CA ARG A 642 -6.65 30.67 2.48
C ARG A 642 -6.78 29.17 2.74
N ILE A 643 -7.96 28.74 3.16
CA ILE A 643 -8.26 27.32 3.35
C ILE A 643 -8.38 26.63 1.99
N ARG A 644 -7.58 25.59 1.79
CA ARG A 644 -7.57 24.75 0.58
C ARG A 644 -8.54 23.59 0.70
N ALA A 645 -8.54 22.92 1.85
CA ALA A 645 -9.39 21.77 2.12
C ALA A 645 -9.77 21.70 3.60
N ALA A 646 -10.98 21.24 3.88
CA ALA A 646 -11.40 20.86 5.23
C ALA A 646 -10.91 19.45 5.54
N VAL A 647 -10.25 19.26 6.68
CA VAL A 647 -9.93 17.92 7.21
C VAL A 647 -11.08 17.47 8.11
N GLY A 648 -11.58 18.34 8.98
CA GLY A 648 -12.80 18.13 9.73
C GLY A 648 -12.78 18.76 11.11
N THR A 649 -13.79 18.41 11.90
CA THR A 649 -13.85 18.68 13.34
C THR A 649 -13.73 17.38 14.13
N MET A 650 -13.34 17.49 15.39
CA MET A 650 -13.40 16.39 16.35
C MET A 650 -13.56 16.96 17.77
N PRO A 651 -14.08 16.19 18.74
CA PRO A 651 -14.11 16.61 20.13
C PRO A 651 -12.72 17.06 20.60
N ASP A 652 -12.65 18.13 21.39
CA ASP A 652 -11.42 18.60 22.02
C ASP A 652 -11.29 17.98 23.43
N PRO A 653 -10.43 16.97 23.63
CA PRO A 653 -10.31 16.30 24.93
C PRO A 653 -9.74 17.23 26.01
N ALA A 654 -8.99 18.25 25.61
CA ALA A 654 -8.41 19.23 26.52
C ALA A 654 -9.43 20.30 26.93
N ASN A 655 -10.41 20.60 26.07
CA ASN A 655 -11.45 21.58 26.36
C ASN A 655 -12.82 21.23 25.75
N PRO A 656 -13.69 20.51 26.47
CA PRO A 656 -14.98 20.07 25.96
C PRO A 656 -15.98 21.21 25.68
N ALA A 657 -15.65 22.46 26.04
CA ALA A 657 -16.42 23.64 25.70
C ALA A 657 -16.27 24.06 24.22
N GLY A 658 -15.41 23.39 23.46
CA GLY A 658 -15.24 23.56 22.02
C GLY A 658 -14.85 22.25 21.33
N CYS A 659 -14.46 22.36 20.07
CA CYS A 659 -13.96 21.27 19.24
C CYS A 659 -12.64 21.65 18.59
N LEU A 660 -11.84 20.65 18.27
CA LEU A 660 -10.68 20.84 17.42
C LEU A 660 -11.13 20.98 15.97
N VAL A 661 -10.53 21.94 15.27
CA VAL A 661 -10.80 22.25 13.88
C VAL A 661 -9.51 22.05 13.11
N VAL A 662 -9.53 21.16 12.12
CA VAL A 662 -8.35 20.85 11.29
C VAL A 662 -8.62 21.18 9.83
N VAL A 663 -7.66 21.85 9.20
CA VAL A 663 -7.72 22.31 7.81
C VAL A 663 -6.37 22.14 7.12
N VAL A 664 -6.41 22.12 5.79
CA VAL A 664 -5.22 22.28 4.95
C VAL A 664 -5.21 23.71 4.39
N GLY A 665 -4.12 24.44 4.61
CA GLY A 665 -3.92 25.77 4.04
C GLY A 665 -3.49 25.72 2.57
N ASN A 666 -3.54 26.86 1.87
CA ASN A 666 -2.98 27.00 0.52
C ASN A 666 -1.45 26.87 0.48
N ASP A 667 -0.80 26.92 1.65
CA ASP A 667 0.60 26.54 1.84
C ASP A 667 0.81 25.01 1.86
N HIS A 668 -0.26 24.23 1.67
CA HIS A 668 -0.28 22.77 1.70
C HIS A 668 0.07 22.16 3.07
N GLN A 669 -0.04 22.95 4.14
CA GLN A 669 0.29 22.54 5.50
C GLN A 669 -0.97 22.23 6.29
N VAL A 670 -0.84 21.39 7.32
CA VAL A 670 -1.94 20.98 8.19
C VAL A 670 -1.99 21.93 9.37
N TRP A 671 -3.15 22.49 9.63
CA TRP A 671 -3.34 23.47 10.68
C TRP A 671 -4.51 23.09 11.56
N ALA A 672 -4.32 23.22 12.88
CA ALA A 672 -5.36 23.00 13.86
C ALA A 672 -5.55 24.19 14.81
N THR A 673 -6.79 24.41 15.22
CA THR A 673 -7.18 25.36 16.27
C THR A 673 -8.33 24.79 17.09
N SER A 674 -8.67 25.41 18.22
CA SER A 674 -9.84 25.04 19.03
C SER A 674 -10.95 26.09 18.89
N SER A 675 -12.19 25.65 18.72
CA SER A 675 -13.35 26.55 18.67
C SER A 675 -13.62 27.26 20.01
N ALA A 676 -13.10 26.72 21.11
CA ALA A 676 -13.15 27.37 22.43
C ALA A 676 -12.17 28.56 22.56
N GLY A 677 -11.33 28.79 21.55
CA GLY A 677 -10.32 29.84 21.51
C GLY A 677 -8.91 29.27 21.54
N GLY A 678 -8.01 29.91 20.79
CA GLY A 678 -6.63 29.48 20.64
C GLY A 678 -6.00 30.07 19.39
N ALA A 679 -4.67 30.04 19.33
CA ALA A 679 -3.94 30.34 18.10
C ALA A 679 -3.89 29.10 17.20
N TRP A 680 -3.79 29.32 15.88
CA TRP A 680 -3.50 28.25 14.94
C TRP A 680 -2.16 27.59 15.26
N SER A 681 -2.15 26.26 15.26
CA SER A 681 -0.96 25.42 15.43
C SER A 681 -0.75 24.59 14.17
N ARG A 682 0.51 24.45 13.77
CA ARG A 682 0.90 23.63 12.61
C ARG A 682 1.04 22.17 13.05
N TRP A 683 0.47 21.26 12.28
CA TRP A 683 0.31 19.83 12.53
C TRP A 683 1.00 19.01 11.43
N ASP A 684 2.17 19.44 10.97
CA ASP A 684 3.00 18.74 10.00
C ASP A 684 4.49 18.99 10.30
N PRO A 685 5.43 18.20 9.74
CA PRO A 685 6.83 18.29 10.09
C PRO A 685 7.44 19.60 9.58
N GLN A 686 8.14 20.32 10.47
CA GLN A 686 8.70 21.65 10.18
C GLN A 686 9.67 21.70 8.98
N PHE A 687 10.31 20.59 8.64
CA PHE A 687 11.38 20.51 7.65
C PHE A 687 11.03 19.69 6.40
N ALA A 688 9.82 19.13 6.32
CA ALA A 688 9.43 18.33 5.18
C ALA A 688 8.81 19.22 4.10
N ALA A 689 9.23 19.04 2.84
CA ALA A 689 8.58 19.62 1.67
C ALA A 689 7.21 18.96 1.36
N THR A 690 6.65 18.21 2.31
CA THR A 690 5.43 17.45 2.16
C THR A 690 4.27 18.38 1.90
N THR A 691 3.63 18.21 0.75
CA THR A 691 2.40 18.93 0.43
C THR A 691 1.20 18.07 0.78
N VAL A 692 0.31 18.56 1.63
CA VAL A 692 -0.95 17.86 1.93
C VAL A 692 -2.04 18.28 0.94
N THR A 693 -2.83 17.31 0.49
CA THR A 693 -3.88 17.51 -0.51
C THR A 693 -5.29 17.46 0.09
N GLY A 694 -5.48 16.77 1.22
CA GLY A 694 -6.74 16.65 1.94
C GLY A 694 -6.63 15.67 3.11
N GLY A 695 -7.75 15.40 3.78
CA GLY A 695 -7.76 14.50 4.93
C GLY A 695 -9.12 14.30 5.59
N LYS A 696 -9.11 13.58 6.71
CA LYS A 696 -10.24 13.38 7.63
C LYS A 696 -9.78 13.55 9.09
N ALA A 697 -10.57 14.25 9.88
CA ALA A 697 -10.41 14.30 11.33
C ALA A 697 -11.11 13.10 11.98
N ALA A 698 -10.51 12.52 13.02
CA ALA A 698 -11.10 11.47 13.81
C ALA A 698 -10.56 11.54 15.25
N LEU A 699 -11.42 11.18 16.22
CA LEU A 699 -10.98 10.88 17.58
C LEU A 699 -10.78 9.36 17.67
N LEU A 700 -9.52 8.93 17.79
CA LEU A 700 -9.14 7.52 17.85
C LEU A 700 -8.74 7.14 19.27
N LEU A 701 -8.73 5.83 19.59
CA LEU A 701 -8.34 5.32 20.91
C LEU A 701 -9.12 6.01 22.04
N ASP A 702 -10.37 6.38 21.76
CA ASP A 702 -11.34 7.12 22.58
C ASP A 702 -10.96 8.57 22.96
N VAL A 703 -9.68 8.94 22.92
CA VAL A 703 -9.20 10.24 23.41
C VAL A 703 -8.13 10.90 22.54
N LEU A 704 -7.57 10.22 21.55
CA LEU A 704 -6.46 10.72 20.73
C LEU A 704 -6.99 11.50 19.52
N PRO A 705 -6.77 12.83 19.44
CA PRO A 705 -7.11 13.60 18.27
C PRO A 705 -6.20 13.24 17.11
N CYS A 706 -6.77 12.86 15.96
CA CYS A 706 -6.03 12.46 14.79
C CYS A 706 -6.47 13.25 13.55
N ALA A 707 -5.51 13.78 12.82
CA ALA A 707 -5.70 14.23 11.44
C ALA A 707 -5.09 13.19 10.51
N LEU A 708 -5.95 12.49 9.76
CA LEU A 708 -5.52 11.56 8.72
C LEU A 708 -5.40 12.33 7.43
N VAL A 709 -4.22 12.35 6.83
CA VAL A 709 -3.91 13.23 5.70
C VAL A 709 -3.31 12.48 4.54
N LEU A 710 -3.61 12.96 3.33
CA LEU A 710 -3.07 12.45 2.08
C LEU A 710 -2.02 13.43 1.55
N ASP A 711 -0.78 12.98 1.41
CA ASP A 711 0.30 13.81 0.89
C ASP A 711 0.27 13.94 -0.65
N GLY A 712 1.27 14.65 -1.20
CA GLY A 712 1.42 14.89 -2.63
C GLY A 712 1.84 13.63 -3.40
N GLU A 713 2.42 12.65 -2.72
CA GLU A 713 2.77 11.34 -3.27
C GLU A 713 1.63 10.32 -3.15
N ARG A 714 0.45 10.75 -2.68
CA ARG A 714 -0.74 9.93 -2.48
C ARG A 714 -0.55 8.85 -1.40
N LEU A 715 0.23 9.16 -0.37
CA LEU A 715 0.42 8.32 0.81
C LEU A 715 -0.38 8.86 2.00
N VAL A 716 -0.88 7.94 2.81
CA VAL A 716 -1.65 8.24 4.01
C VAL A 716 -0.72 8.43 5.19
N HIS A 717 -0.97 9.47 5.98
CA HIS A 717 -0.29 9.73 7.25
C HIS A 717 -1.32 10.00 8.34
N ALA A 718 -1.02 9.56 9.55
CA ALA A 718 -1.74 9.95 10.75
C ALA A 718 -0.93 10.99 11.50
N VAL A 719 -1.55 12.13 11.80
CA VAL A 719 -0.96 13.19 12.59
C VAL A 719 -1.66 13.28 13.93
N THR A 720 -0.89 13.18 15.00
CA THR A 720 -1.39 13.23 16.37
C THR A 720 -0.60 14.24 17.21
N PRO A 721 -1.22 14.90 18.20
CA PRO A 721 -0.47 15.62 19.23
C PRO A 721 0.40 14.63 20.00
N VAL A 722 1.64 15.02 20.32
CA VAL A 722 2.47 14.23 21.24
C VAL A 722 1.83 14.29 22.63
N LEU A 723 1.36 13.15 23.09
CA LEU A 723 0.83 12.99 24.44
C LEU A 723 2.00 13.16 25.42
N SER A 724 1.87 14.08 26.37
CA SER A 724 2.86 14.18 27.47
C SER A 724 2.67 12.96 28.38
N PRO A 725 3.76 12.27 28.78
CA PRO A 725 3.70 11.06 29.58
C PRO A 725 3.09 11.27 30.97
#